data_AF-A0A9D8JMA6-F1
#
_entry.id   AF-A0A9D8JMA6-F1
#
_cell.length_a   1.000
_cell.length_b   1.000
_cell.length_c   1.000
_cell.angle_alpha   90.00
_cell.angle_beta   90.00
_cell.angle_gamma   90.00
#
_symmetry.space_group_name_H-M   'P 1'
#
loop_
_entity.id
_entity.type
_entity.pdbx_description
1 polymer ?
#
loop_
_entity_poly.entity_id
_entity_poly.type
_entity_poly.pdbx_seq_one_letter_code
_entity_poly.pdbx_strand_id
1 'polypeptide(L)'
;MSMKEDQREVYWRFNVFHRFIHLVMMITFLGLALTGLPLKYPQAFWAQGLIFLWGGVKGAGLFHRWFAGITFGYFALHLLYVCYYLVILKGKLLGPHSMVPSLKDFRDLYQHLLYFLGKGSPPQFGRFTYWEKFDYWAVFWGITFIGGSGLLLWFPEFFSGFLPGFWFNIAYTIHSDEALLAMGFIFVVHIFNGHLRASVFPMDKSIFTGQMEAKKIMEHHPLEWEELNRHPEEKKRRKVRKDLLFLFLILILCGMLPTLSFARGMTDEEMMEAEKKICLRCHRQPNLNSNEGIATTILFCMDCHGKKDVEKKVDGKTVSVYLDPKEYGKTIHRRIACVQCHEGIASSPHRTLQFSCVSCHGYHGEGTAHDPHRSVNCEACHHESKEVRKDPKTGRILLAKIKDGAPVKMTSHLFADFKNHEACKKCHFPENKVGAPVRVLPAKSVICMGCHSSSVSLNDPVSIVSVLLFLFGIGGTLAFWFQGTMVDPSFTGREKLSYLGEKAWQIVFSRKIWTILKVFVVDVLLLRSILKEGVGRWTIHSLIYLPIFIRFLIGLTLLILSTLFPMNEKVAVLLDKNFPPLAFINDFLGLCIILGAMFAIMRRLQGKSQKLVTGGQDYVVLGLIGAILLTGFWVEGMRILQTGIPLSKALPSFIGYPVSLLLGLIPIRWEMIYPYGWYVHAILTGALVAYLPFSKMFHILISPLVVLVKAAMGEK
;
A
#
# COMPACT_ATOMS: atom_id res chain seq x y z
N MET A 1 -59.60 2.00 -10.97
CA MET A 1 -58.29 1.97 -10.29
C MET A 1 -57.34 2.86 -11.06
N SER A 2 -56.82 3.92 -10.42
CA SER A 2 -56.00 4.93 -11.13
C SER A 2 -54.53 4.48 -11.19
N MET A 3 -53.77 4.91 -12.22
CA MET A 3 -52.33 4.62 -12.39
C MET A 3 -51.47 4.94 -11.15
N LYS A 4 -51.94 5.78 -10.21
CA LYS A 4 -51.24 6.08 -8.96
C LYS A 4 -51.29 4.97 -7.91
N GLU A 5 -52.27 4.06 -7.96
CA GLU A 5 -52.36 2.90 -7.06
C GLU A 5 -51.42 1.76 -7.48
N ASP A 6 -51.25 1.55 -8.79
CA ASP A 6 -50.37 0.49 -9.35
C ASP A 6 -48.87 0.75 -9.04
N GLN A 7 -48.47 2.02 -8.90
CA GLN A 7 -47.06 2.39 -8.64
C GLN A 7 -46.56 2.10 -7.22
N ARG A 8 -47.44 1.89 -6.24
CA ARG A 8 -47.07 1.53 -4.86
C ARG A 8 -47.10 0.03 -4.60
N GLU A 9 -47.47 -0.78 -5.60
CA GLU A 9 -47.49 -2.22 -5.44
C GLU A 9 -46.07 -2.77 -5.25
N VAL A 10 -45.93 -3.74 -4.35
CA VAL A 10 -44.65 -4.34 -4.00
C VAL A 10 -44.61 -5.79 -4.51
N TYR A 11 -43.53 -6.13 -5.21
CA TYR A 11 -43.32 -7.45 -5.79
C TYR A 11 -42.11 -8.14 -5.15
N TRP A 12 -42.21 -9.45 -4.94
CA TRP A 12 -41.11 -10.28 -4.49
C TRP A 12 -40.13 -10.54 -5.64
N ARG A 13 -38.87 -10.16 -5.42
CA ARG A 13 -37.77 -10.31 -6.38
C ARG A 13 -36.78 -11.42 -5.99
N PHE A 14 -36.48 -11.54 -4.70
CA PHE A 14 -35.55 -12.54 -4.16
C PHE A 14 -36.22 -13.41 -3.09
N ASN A 15 -35.97 -14.72 -3.17
CA ASN A 15 -36.43 -15.70 -2.18
C ASN A 15 -35.64 -15.57 -0.87
N VAL A 16 -36.10 -16.24 0.19
CA VAL A 16 -35.39 -16.25 1.49
C VAL A 16 -33.96 -16.80 1.35
N PHE A 17 -33.80 -17.86 0.59
CA PHE A 17 -32.53 -18.56 0.42
C PHE A 17 -31.43 -17.65 -0.14
N HIS A 18 -31.69 -16.94 -1.24
CA HIS A 18 -30.70 -16.04 -1.86
C HIS A 18 -30.31 -14.90 -0.93
N ARG A 19 -31.26 -14.35 -0.17
CA ARG A 19 -30.99 -13.28 0.80
C ARG A 19 -30.13 -13.75 1.96
N PHE A 20 -30.42 -14.95 2.46
CA PHE A 20 -29.63 -15.58 3.52
C PHE A 20 -28.20 -15.86 3.05
N ILE A 21 -28.03 -16.48 1.88
CA ILE A 21 -26.71 -16.74 1.30
C ILE A 21 -25.95 -15.43 1.08
N HIS A 22 -26.61 -14.39 0.57
CA HIS A 22 -26.00 -13.08 0.42
C HIS A 22 -25.55 -12.47 1.75
N LEU A 23 -26.36 -12.57 2.81
CA LEU A 23 -26.00 -12.08 4.14
C LEU A 23 -24.79 -12.83 4.72
N VAL A 24 -24.79 -14.16 4.63
CA VAL A 24 -23.66 -14.99 5.08
C VAL A 24 -22.40 -14.65 4.29
N MET A 25 -22.50 -14.57 2.97
CA MET A 25 -21.41 -14.18 2.07
C MET A 25 -20.85 -12.79 2.40
N MET A 26 -21.71 -11.80 2.67
CA MET A 26 -21.29 -10.46 3.05
C MET A 26 -20.49 -10.47 4.35
N ILE A 27 -20.98 -11.19 5.37
CA ILE A 27 -20.30 -11.29 6.67
C ILE A 27 -18.96 -12.01 6.52
N THR A 28 -18.93 -13.15 5.81
CA THR A 28 -17.70 -13.93 5.66
C THR A 28 -16.68 -13.25 4.77
N PHE A 29 -17.11 -12.57 3.70
CA PHE A 29 -16.23 -11.78 2.84
C PHE A 29 -15.59 -10.62 3.61
N LEU A 30 -16.39 -9.87 4.39
CA LEU A 30 -15.86 -8.82 5.25
C LEU A 30 -14.91 -9.40 6.31
N GLY A 31 -15.26 -10.53 6.91
CA GLY A 31 -14.39 -11.24 7.86
C GLY A 31 -13.06 -11.67 7.25
N LEU A 32 -13.08 -12.25 6.04
CA LEU A 32 -11.88 -12.62 5.27
C LEU A 32 -11.02 -11.41 4.94
N ALA A 33 -11.64 -10.30 4.52
CA ALA A 33 -10.94 -9.04 4.26
C ALA A 33 -10.29 -8.46 5.52
N LEU A 34 -11.03 -8.38 6.63
CA LEU A 34 -10.57 -7.81 7.91
C LEU A 34 -9.52 -8.65 8.63
N THR A 35 -9.41 -9.94 8.29
CA THR A 35 -8.37 -10.83 8.82
C THR A 35 -7.20 -10.98 7.84
N GLY A 36 -7.45 -11.00 6.53
CA GLY A 36 -6.43 -11.19 5.50
C GLY A 36 -5.62 -9.95 5.19
N LEU A 37 -6.24 -8.76 5.13
CA LEU A 37 -5.51 -7.51 4.87
C LEU A 37 -4.44 -7.22 5.94
N PRO A 38 -4.72 -7.36 7.25
CA PRO A 38 -3.69 -7.16 8.26
C PRO A 38 -2.55 -8.17 8.20
N LEU A 39 -2.83 -9.41 7.76
CA LEU A 39 -1.80 -10.44 7.53
C LEU A 39 -0.91 -10.09 6.32
N LYS A 40 -1.48 -9.50 5.26
CA LYS A 40 -0.73 -9.02 4.08
C LYS A 40 0.09 -7.75 4.37
N TYR A 41 -0.45 -6.81 5.14
CA TYR A 41 0.16 -5.52 5.42
C TYR A 41 0.45 -5.30 6.90
N PRO A 42 1.25 -6.16 7.57
CA PRO A 42 1.44 -6.12 9.02
C PRO A 42 2.11 -4.82 9.52
N GLN A 43 2.79 -4.11 8.61
CA GLN A 43 3.46 -2.85 8.90
C GLN A 43 2.53 -1.62 8.85
N ALA A 44 1.30 -1.78 8.34
CA ALA A 44 0.35 -0.67 8.29
C ALA A 44 -0.20 -0.36 9.70
N PHE A 45 -0.33 0.93 10.04
CA PHE A 45 -0.77 1.34 11.38
C PHE A 45 -2.15 0.77 11.76
N TRP A 46 -3.08 0.69 10.80
CA TRP A 46 -4.42 0.11 11.00
C TRP A 46 -4.38 -1.42 11.12
N ALA A 47 -3.41 -2.08 10.50
CA ALA A 47 -3.26 -3.53 10.54
C ALA A 47 -2.86 -4.00 11.93
N GLN A 48 -1.97 -3.26 12.61
CA GLN A 48 -1.54 -3.59 13.97
C GLN A 48 -2.71 -3.55 14.96
N GLY A 49 -3.59 -2.55 14.85
CA GLY A 49 -4.81 -2.47 15.66
C GLY A 49 -5.78 -3.63 15.40
N LEU A 50 -6.00 -3.98 14.12
CA LEU A 50 -6.86 -5.13 13.77
C LEU A 50 -6.26 -6.47 14.25
N ILE A 51 -4.96 -6.69 14.05
CA ILE A 51 -4.27 -7.89 14.54
C ILE A 51 -4.41 -8.00 16.06
N PHE A 52 -4.26 -6.90 16.80
CA PHE A 52 -4.49 -6.89 18.24
C PHE A 52 -5.94 -7.28 18.60
N LEU A 53 -6.94 -6.70 17.93
CA LEU A 53 -8.36 -7.02 18.15
C LEU A 53 -8.69 -8.49 17.88
N TRP A 54 -8.05 -9.11 16.90
CA TRP A 54 -8.24 -10.53 16.58
C TRP A 54 -7.50 -11.48 17.53
N GLY A 55 -6.78 -10.98 18.53
CA GLY A 55 -5.98 -11.81 19.45
C GLY A 55 -4.60 -12.19 18.91
N GLY A 56 -4.01 -11.34 18.07
CA GLY A 56 -2.70 -11.53 17.45
C GLY A 56 -2.76 -12.22 16.09
N VAL A 57 -1.58 -12.45 15.49
CA VAL A 57 -1.44 -13.04 14.14
C VAL A 57 -2.08 -14.43 14.07
N LYS A 58 -1.92 -15.24 15.12
CA LYS A 58 -2.57 -16.55 15.25
C LYS A 58 -4.09 -16.44 15.22
N GLY A 59 -4.65 -15.52 16.00
CA GLY A 59 -6.10 -15.30 16.06
C GLY A 59 -6.65 -14.84 14.71
N ALA A 60 -6.01 -13.85 14.08
CA ALA A 60 -6.37 -13.40 12.74
C ALA A 60 -6.34 -14.55 11.71
N GLY A 61 -5.30 -15.38 11.70
CA GLY A 61 -5.21 -16.55 10.81
C GLY A 61 -6.26 -17.63 11.09
N LEU A 62 -6.62 -17.84 12.36
CA LEU A 62 -7.69 -18.77 12.75
C LEU A 62 -9.06 -18.28 12.25
N PHE A 63 -9.40 -17.02 12.53
CA PHE A 63 -10.66 -16.44 12.07
C PHE A 63 -10.72 -16.37 10.54
N HIS A 64 -9.61 -16.07 9.86
CA HIS A 64 -9.53 -16.09 8.41
C HIS A 64 -9.94 -17.45 7.84
N ARG A 65 -9.38 -18.53 8.39
CA ARG A 65 -9.71 -19.92 8.02
C ARG A 65 -11.14 -20.29 8.38
N TRP A 66 -11.66 -19.81 9.49
CA TRP A 66 -13.06 -20.04 9.90
C TRP A 66 -14.04 -19.42 8.90
N PHE A 67 -13.85 -18.15 8.54
CA PHE A 67 -14.65 -17.50 7.50
C PHE A 67 -14.47 -18.19 6.14
N ALA A 68 -13.27 -18.66 5.80
CA ALA A 68 -13.04 -19.43 4.58
C ALA A 68 -13.83 -20.75 4.56
N GLY A 69 -13.89 -21.45 5.69
CA GLY A 69 -14.68 -22.68 5.83
C GLY A 69 -16.17 -22.46 5.57
N ILE A 70 -16.75 -21.39 6.14
CA ILE A 70 -18.15 -21.00 5.87
C ILE A 70 -18.33 -20.66 4.39
N THR A 71 -17.35 -19.97 3.80
CA THR A 71 -17.34 -19.63 2.37
C THR A 71 -17.37 -20.84 1.46
N PHE A 72 -16.54 -21.85 1.72
CA PHE A 72 -16.61 -23.12 1.00
C PHE A 72 -17.93 -23.85 1.24
N GLY A 73 -18.47 -23.80 2.45
CA GLY A 73 -19.75 -24.41 2.80
C GLY A 73 -20.91 -23.87 1.97
N TYR A 74 -21.11 -22.55 1.92
CA TYR A 74 -22.19 -21.98 1.09
C TYR A 74 -21.90 -22.14 -0.41
N PHE A 75 -20.63 -22.15 -0.83
CA PHE A 75 -20.27 -22.37 -2.23
C PHE A 75 -20.63 -23.79 -2.68
N ALA A 76 -20.32 -24.80 -1.85
CA ALA A 76 -20.73 -26.18 -2.09
C ALA A 76 -22.26 -26.32 -2.11
N LEU A 77 -22.97 -25.70 -1.17
CA LEU A 77 -24.43 -25.68 -1.14
C LEU A 77 -25.03 -25.06 -2.41
N HIS A 78 -24.42 -23.97 -2.90
CA HIS A 78 -24.83 -23.33 -4.14
C HIS A 78 -24.60 -24.23 -5.37
N LEU A 79 -23.44 -24.91 -5.45
CA LEU A 79 -23.18 -25.89 -6.51
C LEU A 79 -24.19 -27.04 -6.48
N LEU A 80 -24.50 -27.57 -5.30
CA LEU A 80 -25.52 -28.60 -5.11
C LEU A 80 -26.92 -28.11 -5.55
N TYR A 81 -27.27 -26.86 -5.22
CA TYR A 81 -28.52 -26.26 -5.68
C TYR A 81 -28.57 -26.12 -7.20
N VAL A 82 -27.48 -25.70 -7.85
CA VAL A 82 -27.40 -25.63 -9.32
C VAL A 82 -27.53 -27.03 -9.94
N CYS A 83 -26.87 -28.05 -9.38
CA CYS A 83 -27.03 -29.44 -9.81
C CYS A 83 -28.47 -29.92 -9.66
N TYR A 84 -29.11 -29.65 -8.52
CA TYR A 84 -30.52 -29.96 -8.28
C TYR A 84 -31.45 -29.26 -9.28
N TYR A 85 -31.23 -27.97 -9.52
CA TYR A 85 -32.00 -27.17 -10.48
C TYR A 85 -31.90 -27.74 -11.91
N LEU A 86 -30.71 -28.21 -12.30
CA LEU A 86 -30.49 -28.76 -13.64
C LEU A 86 -31.04 -30.18 -13.80
N VAL A 87 -30.73 -31.06 -12.85
CA VAL A 87 -31.01 -32.49 -12.97
C VAL A 87 -32.45 -32.81 -12.57
N ILE A 88 -32.93 -32.24 -11.46
CA ILE A 88 -34.24 -32.57 -10.90
C ILE A 88 -35.32 -31.62 -11.41
N LEU A 89 -35.08 -30.30 -11.32
CA LEU A 89 -36.08 -29.32 -11.79
C LEU A 89 -36.07 -29.13 -13.31
N LYS A 90 -35.14 -29.76 -14.03
CA LYS A 90 -34.93 -29.62 -15.48
C LYS A 90 -34.88 -28.15 -15.94
N GLY A 91 -34.33 -27.30 -15.09
CA GLY A 91 -34.20 -25.88 -15.32
C GLY A 91 -33.20 -25.57 -16.43
N LYS A 92 -33.42 -24.47 -17.16
CA LYS A 92 -32.49 -24.02 -18.21
C LYS A 92 -31.51 -22.99 -17.63
N LEU A 93 -30.21 -23.17 -17.88
CA LEU A 93 -29.15 -22.19 -17.51
C LEU A 93 -29.12 -20.99 -18.45
N LEU A 94 -29.74 -21.10 -19.63
CA LEU A 94 -29.78 -20.04 -20.62
C LEU A 94 -31.21 -19.51 -20.68
N GLY A 95 -31.37 -18.23 -20.43
CA GLY A 95 -32.67 -17.56 -20.49
C GLY A 95 -32.68 -16.17 -19.85
N PRO A 96 -33.79 -15.43 -19.97
CA PRO A 96 -33.92 -14.04 -19.48
C PRO A 96 -33.82 -13.90 -17.96
N HIS A 97 -34.06 -14.98 -17.22
CA HIS A 97 -33.97 -15.03 -15.76
C HIS A 97 -32.68 -15.65 -15.24
N SER A 98 -31.72 -15.94 -16.13
CA SER A 98 -30.45 -16.56 -15.75
C SER A 98 -29.40 -15.53 -15.33
N MET A 99 -28.53 -15.94 -14.41
CA MET A 99 -27.30 -15.22 -14.04
C MET A 99 -26.12 -15.51 -14.99
N VAL A 100 -26.31 -16.38 -15.98
CA VAL A 100 -25.29 -16.65 -17.01
C VAL A 100 -25.26 -15.51 -18.03
N PRO A 101 -24.09 -14.89 -18.29
CA PRO A 101 -23.93 -13.89 -19.33
C PRO A 101 -24.38 -14.41 -20.70
N SER A 102 -25.01 -13.53 -21.46
CA SER A 102 -25.55 -13.77 -22.79
C SER A 102 -25.08 -12.70 -23.76
N LEU A 103 -25.28 -12.91 -25.06
CA LEU A 103 -24.93 -11.91 -26.10
C LEU A 103 -25.68 -10.57 -25.91
N LYS A 104 -26.85 -10.58 -25.26
CA LYS A 104 -27.57 -9.34 -24.90
C LYS A 104 -26.75 -8.49 -23.94
N ASP A 105 -26.05 -9.08 -22.98
CA ASP A 105 -25.30 -8.35 -21.95
C ASP A 105 -24.15 -7.55 -22.57
N PHE A 106 -23.49 -8.09 -23.59
CA PHE A 106 -22.47 -7.37 -24.37
C PHE A 106 -23.08 -6.22 -25.21
N ARG A 107 -24.27 -6.44 -25.78
CA ARG A 107 -25.01 -5.39 -26.51
C ARG A 107 -25.45 -4.27 -25.57
N ASP A 108 -25.97 -4.62 -24.39
CA ASP A 108 -26.36 -3.67 -23.36
C ASP A 108 -25.16 -2.86 -22.89
N LEU A 109 -24.00 -3.49 -22.66
CA LEU A 109 -22.75 -2.80 -22.33
C LEU A 109 -22.34 -1.82 -23.43
N TYR A 110 -22.34 -2.26 -24.70
CA TYR A 110 -21.99 -1.40 -25.83
C TYR A 110 -22.95 -0.21 -25.97
N GLN A 111 -24.26 -0.45 -25.86
CA GLN A 111 -25.27 0.60 -25.89
C GLN A 111 -25.12 1.57 -24.70
N HIS A 112 -24.78 1.06 -23.51
CA HIS A 112 -24.53 1.90 -22.34
C HIS A 112 -23.31 2.79 -22.54
N LEU A 113 -22.24 2.27 -23.16
CA LEU A 113 -21.05 3.06 -23.54
C LEU A 113 -21.41 4.15 -24.57
N LEU A 114 -22.21 3.81 -25.59
CA LEU A 114 -22.70 4.80 -26.55
C LEU A 114 -23.54 5.89 -25.87
N TYR A 115 -24.43 5.50 -24.96
CA TYR A 115 -25.26 6.40 -24.18
C TYR A 115 -24.41 7.38 -23.35
N PHE A 116 -23.35 6.90 -22.69
CA PHE A 116 -22.40 7.77 -21.99
C PHE A 116 -21.63 8.71 -22.92
N LEU A 117 -21.40 8.31 -24.16
CA LEU A 117 -20.84 9.17 -25.21
C LEU A 117 -21.88 10.14 -25.82
N GLY A 118 -23.10 10.19 -25.27
CA GLY A 118 -24.20 11.04 -25.73
C GLY A 118 -24.88 10.54 -27.01
N LYS A 119 -24.70 9.26 -27.36
CA LYS A 119 -25.24 8.64 -28.58
C LYS A 119 -26.24 7.54 -28.24
N GLY A 120 -27.45 7.63 -28.76
CA GLY A 120 -28.49 6.61 -28.59
C GLY A 120 -29.24 6.71 -27.25
N SER A 121 -30.19 5.80 -27.05
CA SER A 121 -31.01 5.69 -25.84
C SER A 121 -30.35 4.76 -24.81
N PRO A 122 -30.67 4.92 -23.51
CA PRO A 122 -30.19 4.01 -22.48
C PRO A 122 -30.68 2.58 -22.76
N PRO A 123 -29.86 1.55 -22.47
CA PRO A 123 -30.24 0.15 -22.68
C PRO A 123 -31.42 -0.24 -21.79
N GLN A 124 -32.30 -1.09 -22.32
CA GLN A 124 -33.42 -1.65 -21.56
C GLN A 124 -32.98 -2.95 -20.88
N PHE A 125 -32.92 -2.90 -19.55
CA PHE A 125 -32.46 -4.04 -18.75
C PHE A 125 -33.59 -5.04 -18.48
N GLY A 126 -33.21 -6.32 -18.44
CA GLY A 126 -34.07 -7.41 -17.98
C GLY A 126 -34.00 -7.59 -16.46
N ARG A 127 -34.35 -8.79 -15.99
CA ARG A 127 -34.35 -9.13 -14.56
C ARG A 127 -33.00 -8.91 -13.88
N PHE A 128 -31.90 -9.11 -14.60
CA PHE A 128 -30.55 -8.78 -14.16
C PHE A 128 -29.85 -7.97 -15.24
N THR A 129 -29.15 -6.94 -14.81
CA THR A 129 -28.27 -6.10 -15.61
C THR A 129 -26.94 -6.82 -15.88
N TYR A 130 -26.18 -6.35 -16.87
CA TYR A 130 -24.90 -6.98 -17.20
C TYR A 130 -23.88 -6.88 -16.06
N TRP A 131 -23.91 -5.81 -15.25
CA TRP A 131 -23.02 -5.65 -14.11
C TRP A 131 -23.43 -6.52 -12.92
N GLU A 132 -24.72 -6.72 -12.64
CA GLU A 132 -25.16 -7.66 -11.61
C GLU A 132 -24.74 -9.11 -11.94
N LYS A 133 -24.79 -9.49 -13.22
CA LYS A 133 -24.27 -10.79 -13.68
C LYS A 133 -22.75 -10.87 -13.55
N PHE A 134 -22.06 -9.79 -13.90
CA PHE A 134 -20.60 -9.72 -13.72
C PHE A 134 -20.22 -9.87 -12.25
N ASP A 135 -20.88 -9.16 -11.33
CA ASP A 135 -20.66 -9.26 -9.87
C ASP A 135 -20.84 -10.71 -9.38
N TYR A 136 -21.92 -11.37 -9.81
CA TYR A 136 -22.17 -12.79 -9.46
C TYR A 136 -21.04 -13.71 -9.93
N TRP A 137 -20.58 -13.56 -11.18
CA TRP A 137 -19.49 -14.37 -11.72
C TRP A 137 -18.14 -14.01 -11.13
N ALA A 138 -17.88 -12.73 -10.85
CA ALA A 138 -16.66 -12.29 -10.20
C ALA A 138 -16.48 -12.96 -8.84
N VAL A 139 -17.55 -13.09 -8.04
CA VAL A 139 -17.50 -13.84 -6.78
C VAL A 139 -17.30 -15.34 -7.00
N PHE A 140 -17.97 -15.94 -8.00
CA PHE A 140 -17.81 -17.36 -8.31
C PHE A 140 -16.36 -17.71 -8.71
N TRP A 141 -15.76 -16.91 -9.59
CA TRP A 141 -14.35 -17.02 -9.96
C TRP A 141 -13.42 -16.70 -8.79
N GLY A 142 -13.74 -15.66 -8.01
CA GLY A 142 -12.97 -15.26 -6.82
C GLY A 142 -12.85 -16.39 -5.82
N ILE A 143 -13.96 -17.06 -5.46
CA ILE A 143 -13.93 -18.23 -4.55
C ILE A 143 -13.11 -19.38 -5.16
N THR A 144 -13.17 -19.58 -6.47
CA THR A 144 -12.41 -20.65 -7.14
C THR A 144 -10.90 -20.40 -7.09
N PHE A 145 -10.45 -19.21 -7.51
CA PHE A 145 -9.01 -18.89 -7.57
C PHE A 145 -8.42 -18.54 -6.20
N ILE A 146 -9.05 -17.65 -5.45
CA ILE A 146 -8.58 -17.25 -4.10
C ILE A 146 -8.79 -18.42 -3.15
N GLY A 147 -9.96 -19.06 -3.15
CA GLY A 147 -10.20 -20.23 -2.30
C GLY A 147 -9.28 -21.40 -2.67
N GLY A 148 -9.13 -21.73 -3.95
CA GLY A 148 -8.26 -22.83 -4.40
C GLY A 148 -6.79 -22.61 -4.02
N SER A 149 -6.25 -21.42 -4.27
CA SER A 149 -4.90 -21.06 -3.81
C SER A 149 -4.79 -21.02 -2.29
N GLY A 150 -5.85 -20.60 -1.57
CA GLY A 150 -5.91 -20.61 -0.11
C GLY A 150 -5.90 -22.01 0.48
N LEU A 151 -6.60 -22.98 -0.13
CA LEU A 151 -6.57 -24.39 0.28
C LEU A 151 -5.17 -24.99 0.09
N LEU A 152 -4.49 -24.64 -1.00
CA LEU A 152 -3.11 -25.04 -1.25
C LEU A 152 -2.19 -24.53 -0.12
N LEU A 153 -2.34 -23.27 0.27
CA LEU A 153 -1.58 -22.64 1.35
C LEU A 153 -1.97 -23.13 2.76
N TRP A 154 -3.23 -23.56 2.95
CA TRP A 154 -3.71 -24.09 4.22
C TRP A 154 -3.20 -25.52 4.46
N PHE A 155 -3.13 -26.37 3.43
CA PHE A 155 -2.68 -27.76 3.54
C PHE A 155 -1.35 -28.04 2.80
N PRO A 156 -0.25 -27.33 3.10
CA PRO A 156 0.94 -27.39 2.27
C PRO A 156 1.62 -28.76 2.27
N GLU A 157 1.54 -29.51 3.38
CA GLU A 157 2.11 -30.85 3.50
C GLU A 157 1.46 -31.83 2.51
N PHE A 158 0.12 -31.82 2.42
CA PHE A 158 -0.63 -32.65 1.49
C PHE A 158 -0.27 -32.35 0.03
N PHE A 159 -0.28 -31.06 -0.35
CA PHE A 159 0.00 -30.65 -1.73
C PHE A 159 1.48 -30.81 -2.11
N SER A 160 2.41 -30.65 -1.16
CA SER A 160 3.85 -30.82 -1.42
C SER A 160 4.24 -32.26 -1.77
N GLY A 161 3.40 -33.24 -1.46
CA GLY A 161 3.62 -34.65 -1.84
C GLY A 161 3.56 -34.89 -3.35
N PHE A 162 2.94 -33.99 -4.13
CA PHE A 162 2.80 -34.13 -5.58
C PHE A 162 2.94 -32.84 -6.39
N LEU A 163 3.01 -31.66 -5.74
CA LEU A 163 3.26 -30.38 -6.40
C LEU A 163 4.67 -29.85 -6.11
N PRO A 164 5.42 -29.43 -7.16
CA PRO A 164 6.67 -28.71 -6.99
C PRO A 164 6.54 -27.41 -6.20
N GLY A 165 7.61 -27.02 -5.50
CA GLY A 165 7.64 -25.84 -4.60
C GLY A 165 7.23 -24.51 -5.25
N PHE A 166 7.43 -24.32 -6.56
CA PHE A 166 7.05 -23.08 -7.25
C PHE A 166 5.53 -22.83 -7.25
N TRP A 167 4.69 -23.87 -7.14
CA TRP A 167 3.23 -23.73 -7.06
C TRP A 167 2.78 -23.01 -5.80
N PHE A 168 3.53 -23.11 -4.69
CA PHE A 168 3.24 -22.38 -3.46
C PHE A 168 3.49 -20.88 -3.61
N ASN A 169 4.52 -20.49 -4.36
CA ASN A 169 4.80 -19.09 -4.68
C ASN A 169 3.73 -18.51 -5.62
N ILE A 170 3.28 -19.29 -6.60
CA ILE A 170 2.16 -18.92 -7.48
C ILE A 170 0.88 -18.79 -6.66
N ALA A 171 0.56 -19.77 -5.81
CA ALA A 171 -0.63 -19.74 -4.98
C ALA A 171 -0.61 -18.55 -4.01
N TYR A 172 0.52 -18.24 -3.39
CA TYR A 172 0.66 -17.05 -2.56
C TYR A 172 0.37 -15.77 -3.35
N THR A 173 0.96 -15.63 -4.54
CA THR A 173 0.73 -14.46 -5.41
C THR A 173 -0.74 -14.34 -5.81
N ILE A 174 -1.34 -15.42 -6.32
CA ILE A 174 -2.76 -15.46 -6.72
C ILE A 174 -3.65 -15.12 -5.53
N HIS A 175 -3.48 -15.81 -4.40
CA HIS A 175 -4.31 -15.62 -3.22
C HIS A 175 -4.24 -14.18 -2.71
N SER A 176 -3.03 -13.61 -2.68
CA SER A 176 -2.77 -12.28 -2.14
C SER A 176 -3.26 -11.16 -3.07
N ASP A 177 -3.00 -11.25 -4.37
CA ASP A 177 -3.25 -10.16 -5.30
C ASP A 177 -4.66 -10.19 -5.90
N GLU A 178 -5.19 -11.38 -6.20
CA GLU A 178 -6.60 -11.51 -6.61
C GLU A 178 -7.54 -11.13 -5.48
N ALA A 179 -7.21 -11.42 -4.22
CA ALA A 179 -8.01 -10.97 -3.08
C ALA A 179 -8.07 -9.44 -2.98
N LEU A 180 -6.96 -8.74 -3.28
CA LEU A 180 -6.94 -7.28 -3.30
C LEU A 180 -7.77 -6.71 -4.45
N LEU A 181 -7.68 -7.32 -5.63
CA LEU A 181 -8.50 -6.95 -6.79
C LEU A 181 -9.99 -7.17 -6.51
N ALA A 182 -10.36 -8.34 -5.96
CA ALA A 182 -11.72 -8.67 -5.58
C ALA A 182 -12.27 -7.70 -4.53
N MET A 183 -11.49 -7.39 -3.49
CA MET A 183 -11.86 -6.35 -2.52
C MET A 183 -12.05 -4.99 -3.17
N GLY A 184 -11.09 -4.54 -3.99
CA GLY A 184 -11.18 -3.27 -4.69
C GLY A 184 -12.44 -3.18 -5.55
N PHE A 185 -12.74 -4.22 -6.31
CA PHE A 185 -13.95 -4.30 -7.12
C PHE A 185 -15.22 -4.25 -6.26
N ILE A 186 -15.30 -5.03 -5.18
CA ILE A 186 -16.49 -5.06 -4.32
C ILE A 186 -16.69 -3.71 -3.61
N PHE A 187 -15.66 -3.16 -2.98
CA PHE A 187 -15.77 -1.92 -2.21
C PHE A 187 -15.98 -0.68 -3.10
N VAL A 188 -15.45 -0.68 -4.33
CA VAL A 188 -15.58 0.47 -5.24
C VAL A 188 -16.76 0.31 -6.17
N VAL A 189 -16.90 -0.80 -6.88
CA VAL A 189 -17.90 -0.96 -7.95
C VAL A 189 -19.21 -1.49 -7.39
N HIS A 190 -19.18 -2.62 -6.69
CA HIS A 190 -20.39 -3.26 -6.18
C HIS A 190 -21.11 -2.38 -5.15
N ILE A 191 -20.38 -1.89 -4.14
CA ILE A 191 -20.96 -0.98 -3.13
C ILE A 191 -21.44 0.31 -3.78
N PHE A 192 -20.71 0.91 -4.72
CA PHE A 192 -21.19 2.12 -5.40
C PHE A 192 -22.49 1.88 -6.15
N ASN A 193 -22.57 0.80 -6.93
CA ASN A 193 -23.78 0.47 -7.68
C ASN A 193 -24.97 0.14 -6.79
N GLY A 194 -24.75 -0.52 -5.65
CA GLY A 194 -25.80 -0.90 -4.70
C GLY A 194 -26.17 0.20 -3.69
N HIS A 195 -25.28 1.16 -3.41
CA HIS A 195 -25.44 2.11 -2.29
C HIS A 195 -25.37 3.58 -2.70
N LEU A 196 -24.49 3.94 -3.61
CA LEU A 196 -24.12 5.34 -3.87
C LEU A 196 -24.69 5.92 -5.16
N ARG A 197 -25.33 5.10 -6.00
CA ARG A 197 -26.03 5.58 -7.19
C ARG A 197 -27.27 6.39 -6.79
N ALA A 198 -27.42 7.58 -7.37
CA ALA A 198 -28.48 8.53 -7.04
C ALA A 198 -29.90 7.93 -7.01
N SER A 199 -30.21 6.98 -7.90
CA SER A 199 -31.53 6.35 -7.97
C SER A 199 -31.85 5.38 -6.82
N VAL A 200 -30.83 4.89 -6.12
CA VAL A 200 -30.99 3.90 -5.02
C VAL A 200 -30.38 4.39 -3.71
N PHE A 201 -29.87 5.61 -3.65
CA PHE A 201 -29.29 6.19 -2.43
C PHE A 201 -30.34 6.21 -1.29
N PRO A 202 -29.98 5.85 -0.03
CA PRO A 202 -28.65 5.47 0.45
C PRO A 202 -28.27 3.99 0.20
N MET A 203 -29.22 3.14 -0.18
CA MET A 203 -28.98 1.76 -0.62
C MET A 203 -30.19 1.11 -1.29
N ASP A 204 -29.94 0.21 -2.25
CA ASP A 204 -30.95 -0.73 -2.71
C ASP A 204 -31.24 -1.77 -1.62
N LYS A 205 -32.49 -1.79 -1.16
CA LYS A 205 -32.96 -2.68 -0.09
C LYS A 205 -33.45 -4.02 -0.64
N SER A 206 -33.54 -4.19 -1.96
CA SER A 206 -34.19 -5.34 -2.60
C SER A 206 -33.60 -6.69 -2.16
N ILE A 207 -32.28 -6.79 -1.97
CA ILE A 207 -31.61 -8.02 -1.51
C ILE A 207 -31.80 -8.30 -0.01
N PHE A 208 -32.15 -7.29 0.80
CA PHE A 208 -32.40 -7.47 2.23
C PHE A 208 -33.88 -7.76 2.49
N THR A 209 -34.78 -6.97 1.89
CA THR A 209 -36.23 -7.12 2.07
C THR A 209 -36.83 -8.21 1.18
N GLY A 210 -36.15 -8.55 0.07
CA GLY A 210 -36.65 -9.45 -0.98
C GLY A 210 -37.69 -8.80 -1.90
N GLN A 211 -37.96 -7.51 -1.69
CA GLN A 211 -39.10 -6.80 -2.23
C GLN A 211 -38.67 -5.56 -3.00
N MET A 212 -39.40 -5.25 -4.07
CA MET A 212 -39.18 -4.05 -4.88
C MET A 212 -40.52 -3.44 -5.32
N GLU A 213 -40.62 -2.12 -5.27
CA GLU A 213 -41.80 -1.37 -5.72
C GLU A 213 -41.94 -1.45 -7.24
N ALA A 214 -43.18 -1.52 -7.73
CA ALA A 214 -43.53 -1.59 -9.15
C ALA A 214 -42.86 -0.47 -9.95
N LYS A 215 -42.93 0.77 -9.45
CA LYS A 215 -42.29 1.94 -10.06
C LYS A 215 -40.79 1.74 -10.28
N LYS A 216 -40.08 1.19 -9.29
CA LYS A 216 -38.64 0.93 -9.40
C LYS A 216 -38.33 -0.19 -10.39
N ILE A 217 -39.18 -1.22 -10.48
CA ILE A 217 -39.03 -2.28 -11.49
C ILE A 217 -39.22 -1.68 -12.88
N MET A 218 -40.21 -0.82 -13.09
CA MET A 218 -40.44 -0.13 -14.36
C MET A 218 -39.24 0.72 -14.80
N GLU A 219 -38.65 1.47 -13.85
CA GLU A 219 -37.55 2.39 -14.13
C GLU A 219 -36.21 1.66 -14.33
N HIS A 220 -35.91 0.65 -13.52
CA HIS A 220 -34.61 -0.02 -13.54
C HIS A 220 -34.57 -1.32 -14.36
N HIS A 221 -35.70 -2.01 -14.50
CA HIS A 221 -35.83 -3.31 -15.16
C HIS A 221 -37.04 -3.33 -16.11
N PRO A 222 -37.07 -2.45 -17.13
CA PRO A 222 -38.24 -2.27 -17.99
C PRO A 222 -38.68 -3.55 -18.70
N LEU A 223 -37.73 -4.39 -19.13
CA LEU A 223 -38.06 -5.67 -19.79
C LEU A 223 -38.60 -6.71 -18.80
N GLU A 224 -38.20 -6.64 -17.52
CA GLU A 224 -38.81 -7.49 -16.48
C GLU A 224 -40.26 -7.07 -16.22
N TRP A 225 -40.53 -5.76 -16.21
CA TRP A 225 -41.88 -5.24 -16.06
C TRP A 225 -42.79 -5.64 -17.23
N GLU A 226 -42.30 -5.51 -18.46
CA GLU A 226 -43.03 -5.92 -19.66
C GLU A 226 -43.39 -7.41 -19.60
N GLU A 227 -42.44 -8.25 -19.19
CA GLU A 227 -42.65 -9.69 -19.05
C GLU A 227 -43.67 -10.03 -17.95
N LEU A 228 -43.61 -9.36 -16.80
CA LEU A 228 -44.59 -9.55 -15.73
C LEU A 228 -46.01 -9.18 -16.17
N ASN A 229 -46.15 -8.17 -17.02
CA ASN A 229 -47.45 -7.80 -17.58
C ASN A 229 -47.94 -8.80 -18.63
N ARG A 230 -47.04 -9.47 -19.36
CA ARG A 230 -47.39 -10.56 -20.28
C ARG A 230 -47.82 -11.84 -19.57
N HIS A 231 -47.40 -12.04 -18.31
CA HIS A 231 -47.70 -13.24 -17.52
C HIS A 231 -48.45 -12.92 -16.20
N PRO A 232 -49.78 -12.67 -16.24
CA PRO A 232 -50.56 -12.24 -15.07
C PRO A 232 -50.53 -13.22 -13.89
N GLU A 233 -50.43 -14.52 -14.17
CA GLU A 233 -50.35 -15.56 -13.14
C GLU A 233 -48.99 -15.54 -12.40
N GLU A 234 -47.90 -15.21 -13.09
CA GLU A 234 -46.60 -14.99 -12.44
C GLU A 234 -46.62 -13.69 -11.63
N LYS A 235 -47.21 -12.62 -12.18
CA LYS A 235 -47.39 -11.33 -11.50
C LYS A 235 -48.16 -11.49 -10.18
N LYS A 236 -49.24 -12.28 -10.16
CA LYS A 236 -49.97 -12.65 -8.92
C LYS A 236 -49.11 -13.47 -7.96
N ARG A 237 -48.36 -14.47 -8.46
CA ARG A 237 -47.46 -15.27 -7.61
C ARG A 237 -46.38 -14.43 -6.95
N ARG A 238 -45.78 -13.47 -7.67
CA ARG A 238 -44.78 -12.55 -7.09
C ARG A 238 -45.38 -11.54 -6.10
N LYS A 239 -46.70 -11.42 -6.04
CA LYS A 239 -47.42 -10.62 -5.02
C LYS A 239 -47.65 -11.42 -3.73
N VAL A 240 -47.73 -12.75 -3.81
CA VAL A 240 -48.04 -13.65 -2.68
C VAL A 240 -46.79 -14.38 -2.19
N ARG A 241 -46.48 -14.24 -0.89
CA ARG A 241 -45.35 -14.95 -0.26
C ARG A 241 -45.68 -16.44 -0.11
N LYS A 242 -44.80 -17.32 -0.57
CA LYS A 242 -44.66 -18.69 -0.06
C LYS A 242 -43.22 -18.82 0.41
N ASP A 243 -43.00 -19.05 1.71
CA ASP A 243 -41.87 -19.80 2.29
C ASP A 243 -41.85 -19.67 3.82
N LEU A 244 -41.90 -20.85 4.47
CA LEU A 244 -41.95 -21.09 5.93
C LEU A 244 -40.55 -21.31 6.56
N LEU A 245 -39.47 -21.13 5.80
CA LEU A 245 -38.14 -21.68 6.11
C LEU A 245 -37.13 -20.65 6.67
N PHE A 246 -37.60 -19.58 7.30
CA PHE A 246 -36.71 -18.51 7.80
C PHE A 246 -36.16 -18.78 9.21
N LEU A 247 -36.93 -19.44 10.09
CA LEU A 247 -36.49 -19.74 11.46
C LEU A 247 -35.53 -20.94 11.56
N PHE A 248 -35.67 -21.93 10.67
CA PHE A 248 -34.89 -23.18 10.73
C PHE A 248 -33.41 -22.99 10.31
N LEU A 249 -33.13 -22.03 9.41
CA LEU A 249 -31.77 -21.72 8.93
C LEU A 249 -30.96 -20.86 9.90
N ILE A 250 -31.62 -20.01 10.70
CA ILE A 250 -30.97 -19.21 11.77
C ILE A 250 -30.48 -20.11 12.92
N LEU A 251 -31.23 -21.17 13.24
CA LEU A 251 -30.86 -22.16 14.25
C LEU A 251 -29.64 -22.99 13.82
N ILE A 252 -29.47 -23.29 12.52
CA ILE A 252 -28.27 -23.98 12.01
C ILE A 252 -27.03 -23.08 12.09
N LEU A 253 -27.19 -21.76 11.88
CA LEU A 253 -26.08 -20.81 12.03
C LEU A 253 -25.68 -20.59 13.50
N CYS A 254 -26.65 -20.63 14.43
CA CYS A 254 -26.37 -20.59 15.88
C CYS A 254 -25.84 -21.94 16.43
N GLY A 255 -26.14 -23.05 15.75
CA GLY A 255 -25.64 -24.39 16.07
C GLY A 255 -24.18 -24.65 15.69
N MET A 256 -23.55 -23.75 14.93
CA MET A 256 -22.10 -23.74 14.69
C MET A 256 -21.34 -22.93 15.77
N LEU A 257 -21.79 -23.03 17.02
CA LEU A 257 -20.93 -22.77 18.16
C LEU A 257 -19.80 -23.80 18.14
N PRO A 258 -18.53 -23.39 18.29
CA PRO A 258 -17.39 -24.28 18.16
C PRO A 258 -17.48 -25.37 19.23
N THR A 259 -17.50 -26.63 18.80
CA THR A 259 -16.98 -27.69 19.66
C THR A 259 -15.55 -27.29 20.01
N LEU A 260 -15.36 -27.03 21.30
CA LEU A 260 -14.15 -26.64 22.02
C LEU A 260 -13.02 -27.70 21.93
N SER A 261 -12.80 -28.31 20.76
CA SER A 261 -11.91 -29.46 20.61
C SER A 261 -10.70 -29.19 19.70
N PHE A 262 -10.47 -27.97 19.23
CA PHE A 262 -9.26 -27.62 18.46
C PHE A 262 -8.38 -26.54 19.08
N ALA A 263 -8.59 -26.20 20.36
CA ALA A 263 -7.78 -25.22 21.08
C ALA A 263 -6.90 -25.87 22.16
N ARG A 264 -5.97 -26.75 21.78
CA ARG A 264 -4.70 -26.80 22.50
C ARG A 264 -3.77 -25.81 21.82
N GLY A 265 -3.95 -24.53 22.14
CA GLY A 265 -3.04 -23.49 21.69
C GLY A 265 -1.66 -23.75 22.28
N MET A 266 -0.64 -23.90 21.44
CA MET A 266 0.76 -23.87 21.86
C MET A 266 1.05 -22.54 22.57
N THR A 267 1.74 -22.63 23.70
CA THR A 267 2.24 -21.52 24.52
C THR A 267 3.17 -20.60 23.71
N ASP A 268 3.38 -19.36 24.18
CA ASP A 268 4.24 -18.39 23.50
C ASP A 268 5.71 -18.86 23.39
N GLU A 269 6.19 -19.68 24.33
CA GLU A 269 7.51 -20.34 24.27
C GLU A 269 7.56 -21.42 23.18
N GLU A 270 6.55 -22.30 23.11
CA GLU A 270 6.43 -23.31 22.06
C GLU A 270 6.29 -22.65 20.67
N MET A 271 5.69 -21.47 20.61
CA MET A 271 5.51 -20.67 19.40
C MET A 271 6.81 -20.01 18.92
N MET A 272 7.55 -19.34 19.80
CA MET A 272 8.86 -18.77 19.44
C MET A 272 9.81 -19.85 18.93
N GLU A 273 9.77 -21.03 19.57
CA GLU A 273 10.58 -22.18 19.18
C GLU A 273 10.12 -22.77 17.83
N ALA A 274 8.82 -22.82 17.55
CA ALA A 274 8.28 -23.28 16.27
C ALA A 274 8.53 -22.29 15.12
N GLU A 275 8.44 -20.99 15.36
CA GLU A 275 8.70 -19.93 14.38
C GLU A 275 10.20 -19.83 14.07
N LYS A 276 11.06 -19.95 15.11
CA LYS A 276 12.49 -20.25 14.94
C LYS A 276 12.68 -21.48 14.06
N LYS A 277 12.02 -22.59 14.37
CA LYS A 277 12.14 -23.85 13.60
C LYS A 277 11.65 -23.76 12.16
N ILE A 278 10.67 -22.91 11.84
CA ILE A 278 10.13 -22.70 10.49
C ILE A 278 11.07 -21.82 9.67
N CYS A 279 11.57 -20.71 10.24
CA CYS A 279 12.57 -19.87 9.58
C CYS A 279 13.90 -20.61 9.42
N LEU A 280 14.36 -21.34 10.44
CA LEU A 280 15.59 -22.14 10.42
C LEU A 280 15.47 -23.38 9.51
N ARG A 281 14.25 -23.83 9.18
CA ARG A 281 13.99 -24.92 8.23
C ARG A 281 14.47 -24.60 6.82
N CYS A 282 14.44 -23.31 6.43
CA CYS A 282 14.92 -22.83 5.14
C CYS A 282 16.21 -22.00 5.21
N HIS A 283 16.55 -21.37 6.35
CA HIS A 283 17.65 -20.39 6.46
C HIS A 283 18.96 -20.87 7.12
N ARG A 284 19.34 -22.15 6.98
CA ARG A 284 20.69 -22.68 7.32
C ARG A 284 20.94 -23.09 8.78
N GLN A 285 20.12 -23.97 9.33
CA GLN A 285 20.69 -25.02 10.18
C GLN A 285 20.62 -26.33 9.39
N PRO A 286 21.71 -27.12 9.29
CA PRO A 286 21.55 -28.49 8.84
C PRO A 286 20.49 -29.14 9.73
N ASN A 287 19.48 -29.79 9.14
CA ASN A 287 18.47 -30.48 9.92
C ASN A 287 19.10 -31.73 10.56
N LEU A 288 19.83 -31.55 11.66
CA LEU A 288 20.51 -32.62 12.38
C LEU A 288 19.54 -33.58 13.07
N ASN A 289 18.26 -33.20 13.12
CA ASN A 289 17.18 -33.98 13.71
C ASN A 289 16.50 -34.90 12.68
N SER A 290 16.91 -34.89 11.40
CA SER A 290 16.46 -35.85 10.39
C SER A 290 17.63 -36.49 9.65
N ASN A 291 17.41 -37.72 9.17
CA ASN A 291 18.42 -38.45 8.41
C ASN A 291 18.81 -37.72 7.11
N GLU A 292 17.86 -37.02 6.48
CA GLU A 292 18.13 -36.25 5.26
C GLU A 292 19.00 -35.03 5.54
N GLY A 293 18.80 -34.33 6.66
CA GLY A 293 19.63 -33.16 6.99
C GLY A 293 21.03 -33.56 7.43
N ILE A 294 21.19 -34.69 8.13
CA ILE A 294 22.50 -35.28 8.42
C ILE A 294 23.23 -35.64 7.12
N ALA A 295 22.56 -36.33 6.19
CA ALA A 295 23.13 -36.70 4.89
C ALA A 295 23.54 -35.47 4.07
N THR A 296 22.69 -34.44 4.03
CA THR A 296 22.96 -33.18 3.32
C THR A 296 24.21 -32.48 3.87
N THR A 297 24.41 -32.50 5.18
CA THR A 297 25.57 -31.89 5.84
C THR A 297 26.86 -32.64 5.52
N ILE A 298 26.80 -33.97 5.56
CA ILE A 298 27.93 -34.82 5.18
C ILE A 298 28.30 -34.58 3.72
N LEU A 299 27.32 -34.57 2.81
CA LEU A 299 27.55 -34.29 1.39
C LEU A 299 28.19 -32.92 1.15
N PHE A 300 27.72 -31.88 1.84
CA PHE A 300 28.29 -30.54 1.74
C PHE A 300 29.77 -30.50 2.15
N CYS A 301 30.14 -31.14 3.25
CA CYS A 301 31.54 -31.22 3.69
C CYS A 301 32.38 -32.09 2.74
N MET A 302 31.83 -33.21 2.25
CA MET A 302 32.51 -34.11 1.32
C MET A 302 32.73 -33.52 -0.07
N ASP A 303 32.00 -32.47 -0.47
CA ASP A 303 32.21 -31.80 -1.75
C ASP A 303 33.63 -31.19 -1.88
N CYS A 304 34.25 -30.88 -0.74
CA CYS A 304 35.65 -30.50 -0.67
C CYS A 304 36.51 -31.59 -0.02
N HIS A 305 36.15 -32.08 1.16
CA HIS A 305 36.97 -33.06 1.89
C HIS A 305 37.00 -34.45 1.24
N GLY A 306 36.09 -34.76 0.32
CA GLY A 306 36.12 -35.96 -0.51
C GLY A 306 37.08 -35.88 -1.70
N LYS A 307 37.83 -34.78 -1.85
CA LYS A 307 38.84 -34.59 -2.90
C LYS A 307 40.25 -34.72 -2.32
N LYS A 308 41.11 -35.45 -3.02
CA LYS A 308 42.45 -35.86 -2.52
C LYS A 308 43.45 -34.70 -2.41
N ASP A 309 43.15 -33.58 -3.05
CA ASP A 309 43.98 -32.38 -3.18
C ASP A 309 43.70 -31.31 -2.10
N VAL A 310 42.77 -31.58 -1.17
CA VAL A 310 42.45 -30.62 -0.10
C VAL A 310 43.37 -30.79 1.09
N GLU A 311 44.13 -29.72 1.36
CA GLU A 311 45.16 -29.68 2.39
C GLU A 311 44.96 -28.48 3.32
N LYS A 312 45.41 -28.62 4.57
CA LYS A 312 45.44 -27.56 5.57
C LYS A 312 46.85 -27.41 6.12
N LYS A 313 47.26 -26.17 6.42
CA LYS A 313 48.49 -25.91 7.17
C LYS A 313 48.22 -25.89 8.67
N VAL A 314 48.95 -26.71 9.42
CA VAL A 314 48.95 -26.72 10.88
C VAL A 314 50.42 -26.64 11.32
N ASP A 315 50.76 -25.63 12.13
CA ASP A 315 52.13 -25.37 12.61
C ASP A 315 53.21 -25.39 11.50
N GLY A 316 52.89 -24.77 10.36
CA GLY A 316 53.81 -24.65 9.22
C GLY A 316 53.95 -25.91 8.36
N LYS A 317 53.35 -27.04 8.75
CA LYS A 317 53.33 -28.28 7.97
C LYS A 317 52.01 -28.44 7.21
N THR A 318 52.09 -28.89 5.97
CA THR A 318 50.93 -29.19 5.14
C THR A 318 50.42 -30.58 5.49
N VAL A 319 49.14 -30.68 5.87
CA VAL A 319 48.48 -31.92 6.27
C VAL A 319 47.23 -32.08 5.40
N SER A 320 47.06 -33.26 4.79
CA SER A 320 45.86 -33.57 4.03
C SER A 320 44.65 -33.65 4.96
N VAL A 321 43.53 -33.07 4.52
CA VAL A 321 42.24 -33.17 5.21
C VAL A 321 41.24 -33.99 4.39
N TYR A 322 41.75 -34.82 3.48
CA TYR A 322 40.98 -35.74 2.65
C TYR A 322 40.32 -36.84 3.49
N LEU A 323 39.07 -37.13 3.15
CA LEU A 323 38.31 -38.26 3.66
C LEU A 323 37.70 -39.04 2.50
N ASP A 324 37.95 -40.35 2.42
CA ASP A 324 37.35 -41.19 1.39
C ASP A 324 35.84 -41.38 1.68
N PRO A 325 34.93 -40.92 0.79
CA PRO A 325 33.49 -41.04 1.00
C PRO A 325 33.01 -42.50 1.11
N LYS A 326 33.66 -43.43 0.40
CA LYS A 326 33.28 -44.86 0.41
C LYS A 326 33.67 -45.53 1.72
N GLU A 327 34.83 -45.19 2.26
CA GLU A 327 35.27 -45.69 3.56
C GLU A 327 34.49 -45.03 4.70
N TYR A 328 34.23 -43.72 4.62
CA TYR A 328 33.39 -43.02 5.60
C TYR A 328 31.98 -43.61 5.71
N GLY A 329 31.37 -43.95 4.57
CA GLY A 329 30.04 -44.57 4.50
C GLY A 329 29.92 -45.94 5.18
N LYS A 330 31.05 -46.62 5.43
CA LYS A 330 31.10 -47.90 6.17
C LYS A 330 31.24 -47.71 7.69
N THR A 331 31.59 -46.51 8.14
CA THR A 331 31.80 -46.22 9.56
C THR A 331 30.49 -46.11 10.34
N ILE A 332 30.58 -46.23 11.67
CA ILE A 332 29.48 -45.94 12.60
C ILE A 332 29.03 -44.46 12.54
N HIS A 333 29.88 -43.56 12.00
CA HIS A 333 29.62 -42.12 11.90
C HIS A 333 28.85 -41.72 10.63
N ARG A 334 28.51 -42.67 9.75
CA ARG A 334 27.79 -42.39 8.49
C ARG A 334 26.42 -41.70 8.66
N ARG A 335 25.88 -41.66 9.89
CA ARG A 335 24.63 -40.97 10.27
C ARG A 335 24.84 -39.92 11.37
N ILE A 336 26.05 -39.38 11.49
CA ILE A 336 26.37 -38.28 12.40
C ILE A 336 26.93 -37.16 11.53
N ALA A 337 26.37 -35.95 11.65
CA ALA A 337 26.84 -34.82 10.88
C ALA A 337 28.18 -34.32 11.44
N CYS A 338 29.13 -33.96 10.56
CA CYS A 338 30.47 -33.54 10.98
C CYS A 338 30.46 -32.36 11.97
N VAL A 339 29.49 -31.46 11.82
CA VAL A 339 29.32 -30.28 12.69
C VAL A 339 28.81 -30.60 14.11
N GLN A 340 28.34 -31.82 14.38
CA GLN A 340 27.98 -32.25 15.74
C GLN A 340 29.20 -32.43 16.65
N CYS A 341 30.38 -32.63 16.08
CA CYS A 341 31.63 -32.76 16.83
C CYS A 341 32.66 -31.67 16.45
N HIS A 342 32.61 -31.14 15.22
CA HIS A 342 33.49 -30.08 14.74
C HIS A 342 32.86 -28.67 14.86
N GLU A 343 32.48 -28.30 16.08
CA GLU A 343 31.74 -27.05 16.37
C GLU A 343 32.52 -25.77 15.98
N GLY A 344 33.85 -25.82 15.94
CA GLY A 344 34.73 -24.68 15.62
C GLY A 344 34.84 -24.32 14.13
N ILE A 345 34.27 -25.11 13.22
CA ILE A 345 34.34 -24.87 11.75
C ILE A 345 33.50 -23.63 11.33
N ALA A 346 32.54 -23.21 12.15
CA ALA A 346 31.78 -21.97 11.97
C ALA A 346 32.64 -20.69 12.12
N SER A 347 33.85 -20.80 12.66
CA SER A 347 34.87 -19.75 12.65
C SER A 347 35.60 -19.79 11.31
N SER A 348 35.07 -19.05 10.35
CA SER A 348 35.41 -19.19 8.94
C SER A 348 36.13 -17.94 8.41
N PRO A 349 37.32 -18.08 7.77
CA PRO A 349 37.75 -17.21 6.70
C PRO A 349 37.34 -17.82 5.34
N HIS A 350 36.13 -18.37 5.21
CA HIS A 350 35.58 -18.78 3.92
C HIS A 350 34.92 -17.56 3.27
N ARG A 351 35.33 -17.29 2.02
CA ARG A 351 34.70 -16.30 1.16
C ARG A 351 33.36 -16.88 0.70
N THR A 352 32.30 -16.69 1.48
CA THR A 352 30.93 -17.01 1.04
C THR A 352 30.60 -16.21 -0.22
N LEU A 353 29.99 -16.87 -1.22
CA LEU A 353 29.37 -16.19 -2.36
C LEU A 353 28.47 -15.06 -1.84
N GLN A 354 28.70 -13.83 -2.33
CA GLN A 354 27.89 -12.68 -1.95
C GLN A 354 26.51 -12.80 -2.60
N PHE A 355 25.51 -13.17 -1.81
CA PHE A 355 24.11 -13.05 -2.20
C PHE A 355 23.58 -11.69 -1.72
N SER A 356 22.88 -10.97 -2.59
CA SER A 356 22.21 -9.73 -2.23
C SER A 356 21.03 -10.06 -1.32
N CYS A 357 20.93 -9.44 -0.13
CA CYS A 357 19.81 -9.66 0.78
C CYS A 357 18.46 -9.38 0.10
N VAL A 358 18.47 -8.50 -0.91
CA VAL A 358 17.25 -8.10 -1.63
C VAL A 358 16.75 -9.09 -2.66
N SER A 359 17.55 -10.12 -2.95
CA SER A 359 17.10 -11.28 -3.70
C SER A 359 16.11 -12.14 -2.91
N CYS A 360 16.04 -11.98 -1.58
CA CYS A 360 15.22 -12.80 -0.70
C CYS A 360 14.12 -12.01 0.03
N HIS A 361 14.36 -10.74 0.39
CA HIS A 361 13.31 -9.85 0.93
C HIS A 361 13.51 -8.39 0.51
N GLY A 362 12.42 -7.66 0.31
CA GLY A 362 12.49 -6.27 -0.15
C GLY A 362 13.15 -5.32 0.86
N TYR A 363 13.59 -4.16 0.35
CA TYR A 363 14.08 -3.07 1.19
C TYR A 363 12.95 -2.51 2.05
N HIS A 364 13.31 -2.09 3.26
CA HIS A 364 12.42 -1.32 4.12
C HIS A 364 12.29 0.13 3.61
N GLY A 365 11.07 0.67 3.63
CA GLY A 365 10.83 2.09 3.33
C GLY A 365 11.36 3.03 4.42
N GLU A 366 11.33 4.35 4.17
CA GLU A 366 11.83 5.35 5.14
C GLU A 366 11.11 5.26 6.50
N GLY A 367 9.87 4.77 6.54
CA GLY A 367 9.11 4.56 7.78
C GLY A 367 9.75 3.57 8.76
N THR A 368 10.48 2.58 8.25
CA THR A 368 11.09 1.50 9.05
C THR A 368 12.62 1.63 9.10
N ALA A 369 13.25 1.94 7.97
CA ALA A 369 14.71 2.11 7.92
C ALA A 369 15.16 3.49 8.41
N HIS A 370 14.31 4.51 8.38
CA HIS A 370 14.69 5.92 8.40
C HIS A 370 15.57 6.31 7.19
N ASP A 371 15.41 7.53 6.71
CA ASP A 371 16.11 8.02 5.50
C ASP A 371 17.66 7.95 5.56
N PRO A 372 18.32 8.25 6.71
CA PRO A 372 19.79 8.15 6.79
C PRO A 372 20.35 6.72 6.65
N HIS A 373 19.59 5.67 6.97
CA HIS A 373 20.10 4.30 7.01
C HIS A 373 20.07 3.57 5.67
N ARG A 374 19.62 4.20 4.58
CA ARG A 374 19.70 3.59 3.23
C ARG A 374 21.13 3.34 2.77
N SER A 375 22.09 4.07 3.34
CA SER A 375 23.53 3.87 3.12
C SER A 375 24.12 2.74 4.00
N VAL A 376 23.34 2.19 4.93
CA VAL A 376 23.73 1.12 5.83
C VAL A 376 23.36 -0.21 5.19
N ASN A 377 24.35 -1.10 5.02
CA ASN A 377 24.07 -2.43 4.50
C ASN A 377 23.22 -3.24 5.50
N CYS A 378 22.41 -4.16 4.97
CA CYS A 378 21.54 -4.99 5.77
C CYS A 378 22.31 -5.69 6.91
N GLU A 379 23.48 -6.25 6.64
CA GLU A 379 24.34 -6.89 7.67
C GLU A 379 24.78 -5.95 8.79
N ALA A 380 24.98 -4.66 8.51
CA ALA A 380 25.37 -3.70 9.52
C ALA A 380 24.21 -3.35 10.45
N CYS A 381 22.97 -3.45 9.96
CA CYS A 381 21.75 -3.21 10.72
C CYS A 381 21.27 -4.48 11.44
N HIS A 382 21.16 -5.58 10.71
CA HIS A 382 20.51 -6.83 11.11
C HIS A 382 21.39 -7.77 11.91
N HIS A 383 22.69 -7.58 11.96
CA HIS A 383 23.58 -8.46 12.71
C HIS A 383 23.84 -7.92 14.12
N GLU A 384 23.77 -8.80 15.13
CA GLU A 384 23.97 -8.49 16.55
C GLU A 384 25.35 -7.86 16.88
N SER A 385 26.39 -8.14 16.09
CA SER A 385 27.73 -7.59 16.31
C SER A 385 27.67 -6.06 16.36
N LYS A 386 28.32 -5.43 17.34
CA LYS A 386 28.33 -3.96 17.51
C LYS A 386 29.37 -3.25 16.64
N GLU A 387 30.15 -4.00 15.86
CA GLU A 387 31.28 -3.44 15.13
C GLU A 387 30.87 -3.08 13.70
N VAL A 388 30.88 -1.78 13.38
CA VAL A 388 30.62 -1.25 12.04
C VAL A 388 31.76 -0.37 11.57
N ARG A 389 31.92 -0.33 10.25
CA ARG A 389 32.84 0.58 9.59
C ARG A 389 32.19 1.20 8.38
N LYS A 390 32.63 2.39 8.02
CA LYS A 390 32.27 3.01 6.76
C LYS A 390 33.29 2.65 5.69
N ASP A 391 32.82 2.22 4.53
CA ASP A 391 33.67 1.95 3.38
C ASP A 391 34.08 3.27 2.70
N PRO A 392 35.37 3.62 2.65
CA PRO A 392 35.82 4.88 2.05
C PRO A 392 35.55 4.97 0.54
N LYS A 393 35.42 3.83 -0.17
CA LYS A 393 35.17 3.83 -1.62
C LYS A 393 33.71 4.07 -1.96
N THR A 394 32.80 3.35 -1.30
CA THR A 394 31.37 3.39 -1.62
C THR A 394 30.58 4.38 -0.75
N GLY A 395 31.12 4.75 0.41
CA GLY A 395 30.46 5.52 1.45
C GLY A 395 29.46 4.71 2.28
N ARG A 396 29.31 3.39 2.04
CA ARG A 396 28.33 2.55 2.75
C ARG A 396 28.83 2.11 4.12
N ILE A 397 27.91 1.93 5.05
CA ILE A 397 28.20 1.39 6.38
C ILE A 397 28.06 -0.13 6.34
N LEU A 398 29.15 -0.82 6.66
CA LEU A 398 29.32 -2.27 6.57
C LEU A 398 29.61 -2.84 7.95
N LEU A 399 29.36 -4.14 8.12
CA LEU A 399 29.85 -4.84 9.30
C LEU A 399 31.39 -4.86 9.28
N ALA A 400 32.02 -4.55 10.42
CA ALA A 400 33.46 -4.63 10.52
C ALA A 400 33.90 -6.10 10.47
N LYS A 401 34.92 -6.39 9.67
CA LYS A 401 35.48 -7.75 9.54
C LYS A 401 36.59 -8.02 10.55
N ILE A 402 37.26 -6.96 11.00
CA ILE A 402 38.41 -7.01 11.91
C ILE A 402 38.20 -5.91 12.96
N LYS A 403 38.43 -6.24 14.23
CA LYS A 403 38.49 -5.32 15.36
C LYS A 403 39.82 -5.56 16.08
N ASP A 404 40.63 -4.51 16.26
CA ASP A 404 41.89 -4.56 17.02
C ASP A 404 42.84 -5.71 16.58
N GLY A 405 42.91 -5.97 15.27
CA GLY A 405 43.74 -7.04 14.69
C GLY A 405 43.12 -8.44 14.72
N ALA A 406 41.98 -8.65 15.36
CA ALA A 406 41.27 -9.92 15.42
C ALA A 406 40.00 -9.93 14.54
N PRO A 407 39.65 -11.06 13.89
CA PRO A 407 38.42 -11.19 13.12
C PRO A 407 37.18 -11.12 14.02
N VAL A 408 36.16 -10.37 13.57
CA VAL A 408 34.87 -10.27 14.28
C VAL A 408 34.13 -11.60 14.16
N LYS A 409 33.73 -12.20 15.30
CA LYS A 409 33.00 -13.47 15.32
C LYS A 409 31.66 -13.32 14.57
N MET A 410 31.54 -13.99 13.41
CA MET A 410 30.28 -14.09 12.63
C MET A 410 29.37 -15.25 13.09
N THR A 411 29.74 -15.95 14.17
CA THR A 411 29.04 -17.15 14.64
C THR A 411 27.63 -16.87 15.18
N SER A 412 27.30 -15.62 15.50
CA SER A 412 25.94 -15.19 15.83
C SER A 412 25.23 -14.69 14.57
N HIS A 413 24.66 -15.58 13.76
CA HIS A 413 23.60 -15.20 12.78
C HIS A 413 22.29 -14.80 13.50
N LEU A 414 22.39 -14.34 14.74
CA LEU A 414 21.28 -13.80 15.51
C LEU A 414 20.99 -12.42 14.96
N PHE A 415 19.74 -12.24 14.56
CA PHE A 415 19.25 -10.96 14.11
C PHE A 415 19.16 -10.01 15.30
N ALA A 416 19.63 -8.77 15.13
CA ALA A 416 19.43 -7.74 16.14
C ALA A 416 17.93 -7.56 16.41
N ASP A 417 17.54 -7.48 17.68
CA ASP A 417 16.16 -7.13 18.04
C ASP A 417 15.96 -5.62 17.83
N PHE A 418 15.29 -5.27 16.74
CA PHE A 418 15.03 -3.87 16.38
C PHE A 418 13.91 -3.21 17.17
N LYS A 419 13.17 -3.97 17.99
CA LYS A 419 12.30 -3.35 19.00
C LYS A 419 13.13 -2.76 20.14
N ASN A 420 14.36 -3.25 20.32
CA ASN A 420 15.30 -2.72 21.29
C ASN A 420 16.15 -1.59 20.70
N HIS A 421 15.95 -0.36 21.19
CA HIS A 421 16.67 0.84 20.75
C HIS A 421 18.19 0.76 21.02
N GLU A 422 18.68 -0.19 21.82
CA GLU A 422 20.11 -0.46 21.99
C GLU A 422 20.80 -0.85 20.69
N ALA A 423 20.11 -1.48 19.73
CA ALA A 423 20.67 -1.83 18.43
C ALA A 423 21.11 -0.57 17.64
N CYS A 424 20.39 0.54 17.79
CA CYS A 424 20.71 1.80 17.13
C CYS A 424 22.00 2.45 17.69
N LYS A 425 22.34 2.21 18.96
CA LYS A 425 23.56 2.75 19.57
C LYS A 425 24.86 2.23 18.95
N LYS A 426 24.78 1.21 18.10
CA LYS A 426 25.86 0.72 17.25
C LYS A 426 26.43 1.78 16.31
N CYS A 427 25.58 2.69 15.85
CA CYS A 427 25.96 3.81 14.99
C CYS A 427 25.74 5.17 15.69
N HIS A 428 24.71 5.26 16.55
CA HIS A 428 24.26 6.51 17.17
C HIS A 428 24.91 6.74 18.54
N PHE A 429 26.17 7.16 18.54
CA PHE A 429 26.90 7.55 19.73
C PHE A 429 27.87 8.71 19.44
N PRO A 430 28.27 9.49 20.46
CA PRO A 430 29.26 10.56 20.30
C PRO A 430 30.57 10.03 19.70
N GLU A 431 31.16 10.73 18.73
CA GLU A 431 32.46 10.38 18.12
C GLU A 431 32.48 9.06 17.35
N ASN A 432 31.33 8.64 16.83
CA ASN A 432 31.24 7.46 15.97
C ASN A 432 32.06 7.63 14.67
N LYS A 433 32.68 6.54 14.21
CA LYS A 433 33.52 6.53 13.00
C LYS A 433 32.74 6.37 11.70
N VAL A 434 31.41 6.30 11.77
CA VAL A 434 30.53 6.02 10.63
C VAL A 434 29.81 7.27 10.09
N GLY A 435 29.92 8.41 10.79
CA GLY A 435 29.29 9.67 10.38
C GLY A 435 27.78 9.70 10.62
N ALA A 436 27.29 8.93 11.60
CA ALA A 436 25.89 8.89 11.98
C ALA A 436 25.58 9.95 13.08
N PRO A 437 24.37 10.51 13.13
CA PRO A 437 24.01 11.48 14.17
C PRO A 437 23.95 10.83 15.53
N VAL A 438 24.10 11.58 16.62
CA VAL A 438 24.04 10.98 17.97
C VAL A 438 22.63 10.48 18.32
N ARG A 439 21.59 10.94 17.60
CA ARG A 439 20.21 10.48 17.75
C ARG A 439 19.66 9.94 16.44
N VAL A 440 18.84 8.90 16.54
CA VAL A 440 18.03 8.42 15.42
C VAL A 440 16.98 9.48 15.11
N LEU A 441 16.91 9.92 13.87
CA LEU A 441 15.88 10.86 13.40
C LEU A 441 14.63 10.09 12.98
N PRO A 442 13.42 10.64 13.22
CA PRO A 442 12.20 10.01 12.77
C PRO A 442 12.14 9.93 11.25
N ALA A 443 11.31 9.03 10.74
CA ALA A 443 11.02 8.96 9.32
C ALA A 443 10.39 10.28 8.85
N LYS A 444 10.70 10.71 7.62
CA LYS A 444 10.02 11.85 7.02
C LYS A 444 8.56 11.48 6.80
N SER A 445 7.67 12.34 7.28
CA SER A 445 6.23 12.15 7.17
C SER A 445 5.68 12.63 5.83
N VAL A 446 4.39 12.38 5.63
CA VAL A 446 3.65 12.82 4.43
C VAL A 446 3.71 14.34 4.19
N ILE A 447 3.91 15.16 5.22
CA ILE A 447 3.99 16.63 5.06
C ILE A 447 5.26 17.04 4.31
N CYS A 448 6.32 16.22 4.39
CA CYS A 448 7.60 16.49 3.74
C CYS A 448 7.60 16.09 2.26
N MET A 449 6.54 15.41 1.79
CA MET A 449 6.41 14.95 0.40
C MET A 449 6.44 16.09 -0.61
N GLY A 450 5.98 17.28 -0.22
CA GLY A 450 6.07 18.48 -1.07
C GLY A 450 7.49 18.92 -1.41
N CYS A 451 8.51 18.39 -0.71
CA CYS A 451 9.89 18.83 -0.85
C CYS A 451 10.88 17.70 -1.19
N HIS A 452 10.59 16.43 -0.86
CA HIS A 452 11.45 15.30 -1.20
C HIS A 452 10.72 13.95 -1.02
N SER A 453 11.39 12.83 -1.34
CA SER A 453 10.89 11.48 -0.99
C SER A 453 10.56 11.41 0.50
N SER A 454 9.40 10.87 0.82
CA SER A 454 8.92 10.71 2.20
C SER A 454 8.02 9.49 2.31
N SER A 455 7.78 9.05 3.54
CA SER A 455 6.87 7.95 3.83
C SER A 455 5.46 8.49 4.17
N VAL A 456 4.43 7.65 4.02
CA VAL A 456 3.06 7.96 4.49
C VAL A 456 2.93 7.70 6.00
N SER A 457 3.99 7.92 6.78
CA SER A 457 3.98 7.74 8.23
C SER A 457 3.75 9.06 8.96
N LEU A 458 3.15 8.99 10.15
CA LEU A 458 2.99 10.12 11.07
C LEU A 458 3.65 9.74 12.40
N ASN A 459 4.97 9.61 12.35
CA ASN A 459 5.75 9.05 13.46
C ASN A 459 6.37 10.12 14.37
N ASP A 460 6.07 11.40 14.13
CA ASP A 460 6.60 12.51 14.91
C ASP A 460 5.49 13.51 15.32
N PRO A 461 5.59 14.15 16.50
CA PRO A 461 4.57 15.06 17.00
C PRO A 461 4.32 16.27 16.09
N VAL A 462 5.35 16.79 15.42
CA VAL A 462 5.25 17.97 14.55
C VAL A 462 4.31 17.65 13.39
N SER A 463 4.50 16.50 12.75
CA SER A 463 3.66 16.05 11.66
C SER A 463 2.22 15.78 12.09
N ILE A 464 2.03 15.14 13.25
CA ILE A 464 0.68 14.88 13.79
C ILE A 464 -0.08 16.19 14.00
N VAL A 465 0.53 17.14 14.73
CA VAL A 465 -0.10 18.45 15.01
C VAL A 465 -0.38 19.21 13.72
N SER A 466 0.58 19.23 12.79
CA SER A 466 0.43 19.96 11.52
C SER A 466 -0.70 19.42 10.65
N VAL A 467 -0.83 18.09 10.55
CA VAL A 467 -1.91 17.44 9.81
C VAL A 467 -3.26 17.66 10.48
N LEU A 468 -3.34 17.59 11.82
CA LEU A 468 -4.58 17.87 12.55
C LEU A 468 -5.07 19.30 12.32
N LEU A 469 -4.18 20.29 12.42
CA LEU A 469 -4.51 21.70 12.14
C LEU A 469 -4.91 21.91 10.69
N PHE A 470 -4.20 21.28 9.75
CA PHE A 470 -4.54 21.32 8.33
C PHE A 470 -5.94 20.75 8.06
N LEU A 471 -6.24 19.55 8.57
CA LEU A 471 -7.54 18.90 8.42
C LEU A 471 -8.67 19.70 9.07
N PHE A 472 -8.41 20.29 10.24
CA PHE A 472 -9.35 21.20 10.89
C PHE A 472 -9.66 22.41 10.01
N GLY A 473 -8.65 23.05 9.42
CA GLY A 473 -8.83 24.19 8.51
C GLY A 473 -9.58 23.82 7.22
N ILE A 474 -9.25 22.66 6.62
CA ILE A 474 -9.98 22.13 5.46
C ILE A 474 -11.42 21.82 5.82
N GLY A 475 -11.66 21.16 6.96
CA GLY A 475 -13.00 20.85 7.46
C GLY A 475 -13.85 22.10 7.69
N GLY A 476 -13.28 23.13 8.31
CA GLY A 476 -13.95 24.44 8.49
C GLY A 476 -14.30 25.10 7.16
N THR A 477 -13.38 25.07 6.20
CA THR A 477 -13.62 25.65 4.86
C THR A 477 -14.70 24.91 4.09
N LEU A 478 -14.66 23.57 4.11
CA LEU A 478 -15.68 22.74 3.48
C LEU A 478 -17.05 22.97 4.14
N ALA A 479 -17.11 23.01 5.47
CA ALA A 479 -18.35 23.28 6.20
C ALA A 479 -18.98 24.61 5.76
N PHE A 480 -18.17 25.67 5.62
CA PHE A 480 -18.62 26.96 5.09
C PHE A 480 -19.13 26.85 3.64
N TRP A 481 -18.42 26.14 2.76
CA TRP A 481 -18.87 25.93 1.37
C TRP A 481 -20.20 25.16 1.28
N PHE A 482 -20.40 24.14 2.11
CA PHE A 482 -21.64 23.35 2.11
C PHE A 482 -22.86 24.10 2.68
N GLN A 483 -22.64 25.19 3.43
CA GLN A 483 -23.69 26.14 3.82
C GLN A 483 -24.19 26.96 2.63
N GLY A 484 -23.41 27.10 1.55
CA GLY A 484 -23.83 27.77 0.32
C GLY A 484 -24.96 27.04 -0.42
N THR A 485 -25.90 27.78 -1.02
CA THR A 485 -26.97 27.24 -1.86
C THR A 485 -26.42 26.86 -3.23
N MET A 486 -25.98 25.61 -3.40
CA MET A 486 -25.26 25.21 -4.63
C MET A 486 -26.16 24.87 -5.82
N VAL A 487 -27.45 24.57 -5.65
CA VAL A 487 -28.38 24.33 -6.78
C VAL A 487 -29.83 24.58 -6.35
N ASP A 488 -30.26 23.87 -5.31
CA ASP A 488 -31.62 23.91 -4.77
C ASP A 488 -31.54 24.24 -3.27
N PRO A 489 -32.25 25.27 -2.77
CA PRO A 489 -32.30 25.60 -1.35
C PRO A 489 -32.78 24.46 -0.44
N SER A 490 -33.53 23.50 -1.00
CA SER A 490 -34.09 22.36 -0.26
C SER A 490 -33.12 21.20 -0.06
N PHE A 491 -31.99 21.17 -0.79
CA PHE A 491 -31.04 20.06 -0.69
C PHE A 491 -30.31 20.06 0.65
N THR A 492 -30.39 18.93 1.35
CA THR A 492 -29.55 18.62 2.52
C THR A 492 -28.08 18.51 2.11
N GLY A 493 -27.15 18.68 3.06
CA GLY A 493 -25.71 18.56 2.79
C GLY A 493 -25.30 17.22 2.15
N ARG A 494 -26.05 16.14 2.45
CA ARG A 494 -25.83 14.81 1.86
C ARG A 494 -26.29 14.74 0.40
N GLU A 495 -27.42 15.34 0.08
CA GLU A 495 -27.94 15.39 -1.29
C GLU A 495 -27.04 16.25 -2.18
N LYS A 496 -26.51 17.36 -1.64
CA LYS A 496 -25.48 18.15 -2.34
C LYS A 496 -24.25 17.32 -2.69
N LEU A 497 -23.76 16.51 -1.74
CA LEU A 497 -22.59 15.65 -1.97
C LEU A 497 -22.86 14.57 -3.04
N SER A 498 -24.02 13.92 -2.97
CA SER A 498 -24.43 12.92 -3.97
C SER A 498 -24.54 13.53 -5.37
N TYR A 499 -25.17 14.71 -5.47
CA TYR A 499 -25.32 15.42 -6.74
C TYR A 499 -23.96 15.79 -7.35
N LEU A 500 -23.04 16.31 -6.54
CA LEU A 500 -21.67 16.63 -6.97
C LEU A 500 -20.91 15.38 -7.43
N GLY A 501 -21.05 14.27 -6.69
CA GLY A 501 -20.44 12.98 -7.05
C GLY A 501 -20.93 12.45 -8.39
N GLU A 502 -22.25 12.49 -8.63
CA GLU A 502 -22.84 12.06 -9.90
C GLU A 502 -22.35 12.92 -11.07
N LYS A 503 -22.33 14.25 -10.91
CA LYS A 503 -21.83 15.18 -11.93
C LYS A 503 -20.36 14.97 -12.22
N ALA A 504 -19.53 14.79 -11.18
CA ALA A 504 -18.12 14.49 -11.34
C ALA A 504 -17.92 13.19 -12.17
N TRP A 505 -18.69 12.15 -11.87
CA TRP A 505 -18.63 10.88 -12.61
C TRP A 505 -19.06 11.04 -14.07
N GLN A 506 -20.15 11.74 -14.33
CA GLN A 506 -20.59 12.06 -15.70
C GLN A 506 -19.51 12.81 -16.49
N ILE A 507 -18.80 13.74 -15.84
CA ILE A 507 -17.72 14.50 -16.47
C ILE A 507 -16.55 13.59 -16.85
N VAL A 508 -16.09 12.72 -15.93
CA VAL A 508 -14.94 11.81 -16.15
C VAL A 508 -15.16 10.91 -17.36
N PHE A 509 -16.37 10.39 -17.56
CA PHE A 509 -16.71 9.50 -18.68
C PHE A 509 -17.23 10.23 -19.93
N SER A 510 -17.17 11.57 -19.96
CA SER A 510 -17.57 12.37 -21.11
C SER A 510 -16.38 12.86 -21.93
N ARG A 511 -16.62 13.32 -23.17
CA ARG A 511 -15.60 14.01 -23.98
C ARG A 511 -15.05 15.29 -23.31
N LYS A 512 -15.74 15.83 -22.30
CA LYS A 512 -15.27 17.01 -21.54
C LYS A 512 -13.99 16.72 -20.77
N ILE A 513 -13.70 15.45 -20.44
CA ILE A 513 -12.45 15.08 -19.73
C ILE A 513 -11.20 15.53 -20.48
N TRP A 514 -11.20 15.46 -21.81
CA TRP A 514 -10.09 15.93 -22.64
C TRP A 514 -9.94 17.46 -22.62
N THR A 515 -11.05 18.19 -22.51
CA THR A 515 -11.04 19.65 -22.36
C THR A 515 -10.48 20.03 -20.99
N ILE A 516 -10.94 19.35 -19.93
CA ILE A 516 -10.46 19.53 -18.56
C ILE A 516 -8.98 19.20 -18.45
N LEU A 517 -8.52 18.10 -19.05
CA LEU A 517 -7.11 17.72 -19.05
C LEU A 517 -6.26 18.75 -19.80
N LYS A 518 -6.74 19.26 -20.94
CA LYS A 518 -6.06 20.34 -21.67
C LYS A 518 -5.97 21.62 -20.82
N VAL A 519 -7.05 22.02 -20.17
CA VAL A 519 -7.09 23.19 -19.28
C VAL A 519 -6.17 22.97 -18.07
N PHE A 520 -6.17 21.76 -17.49
CA PHE A 520 -5.23 21.41 -16.42
C PHE A 520 -3.78 21.59 -16.87
N VAL A 521 -3.38 21.04 -18.02
CA VAL A 521 -2.01 21.17 -18.50
C VAL A 521 -1.66 22.64 -18.83
N VAL A 522 -2.54 23.34 -19.53
CA VAL A 522 -2.21 24.66 -20.07
C VAL A 522 -2.41 25.78 -19.04
N ASP A 523 -3.52 25.79 -18.32
CA ASP A 523 -3.89 26.88 -17.41
C ASP A 523 -3.47 26.61 -15.97
N VAL A 524 -3.42 25.35 -15.52
CA VAL A 524 -2.96 24.99 -14.16
C VAL A 524 -1.46 24.68 -14.12
N LEU A 525 -0.95 23.79 -14.97
CA LEU A 525 0.48 23.43 -14.93
C LEU A 525 1.35 24.52 -15.58
N LEU A 526 1.07 24.90 -16.82
CA LEU A 526 1.85 25.92 -17.54
C LEU A 526 1.47 27.36 -17.18
N LEU A 527 0.51 27.56 -16.27
CA LEU A 527 0.09 28.86 -15.76
C LEU A 527 -0.26 29.89 -16.86
N ARG A 528 -0.88 29.45 -17.97
CA ARG A 528 -1.19 30.31 -19.13
C ARG A 528 -2.03 31.55 -18.76
N SER A 529 -2.94 31.44 -17.79
CA SER A 529 -3.74 32.59 -17.32
C SER A 529 -2.84 33.72 -16.80
N ILE A 530 -1.80 33.38 -16.02
CA ILE A 530 -0.83 34.33 -15.48
C ILE A 530 0.09 34.85 -16.59
N LEU A 531 0.45 34.00 -17.57
CA LEU A 531 1.25 34.42 -18.73
C LEU A 531 0.55 35.54 -19.52
N LYS A 532 -0.78 35.46 -19.66
CA LYS A 532 -1.58 36.52 -20.31
C LYS A 532 -1.54 37.84 -19.55
N GLU A 533 -1.40 37.83 -18.22
CA GLU A 533 -1.28 39.05 -17.43
C GLU A 533 0.10 39.70 -17.52
N GLY A 534 1.14 38.90 -17.76
CA GLY A 534 2.48 39.41 -18.01
C GLY A 534 3.57 38.37 -17.76
N VAL A 535 4.54 38.34 -18.67
CA VAL A 535 5.69 37.42 -18.64
C VAL A 535 6.43 37.49 -17.30
N GLY A 536 6.68 38.68 -16.75
CA GLY A 536 7.40 38.81 -15.48
C GLY A 536 6.65 38.21 -14.27
N ARG A 537 5.31 38.22 -14.25
CA ARG A 537 4.53 37.57 -13.18
C ARG A 537 4.58 36.06 -13.34
N TRP A 538 4.42 35.61 -14.58
CA TRP A 538 4.51 34.21 -14.94
C TRP A 538 5.88 33.63 -14.58
N THR A 539 6.98 34.29 -14.94
CA THR A 539 8.34 33.83 -14.59
C THR A 539 8.52 33.67 -13.09
N ILE A 540 8.09 34.65 -12.28
CA ILE A 540 8.18 34.57 -10.81
C ILE A 540 7.36 33.39 -10.27
N HIS A 541 6.12 33.23 -10.71
CA HIS A 541 5.26 32.13 -10.25
C HIS A 541 5.78 30.77 -10.71
N SER A 542 6.22 30.65 -11.97
CA SER A 542 6.81 29.43 -12.51
C SER A 542 8.06 29.01 -11.75
N LEU A 543 8.93 29.95 -11.35
CA LEU A 543 10.12 29.67 -10.55
C LEU A 543 9.84 29.18 -9.12
N ILE A 544 8.62 29.39 -8.60
CA ILE A 544 8.22 28.92 -7.27
C ILE A 544 7.34 27.66 -7.38
N TYR A 545 6.24 27.76 -8.12
CA TYR A 545 5.22 26.72 -8.21
C TYR A 545 5.73 25.46 -8.93
N LEU A 546 6.34 25.58 -10.11
CA LEU A 546 6.76 24.41 -10.88
C LEU A 546 7.80 23.58 -10.12
N PRO A 547 8.84 24.16 -9.50
CA PRO A 547 9.77 23.38 -8.69
C PRO A 547 9.12 22.67 -7.50
N ILE A 548 8.21 23.33 -6.77
CA ILE A 548 7.49 22.69 -5.66
C ILE A 548 6.63 21.53 -6.20
N PHE A 549 5.91 21.75 -7.30
CA PHE A 549 5.09 20.72 -7.94
C PHE A 549 5.91 19.53 -8.46
N ILE A 550 7.05 19.79 -9.10
CA ILE A 550 7.95 18.74 -9.61
C ILE A 550 8.55 17.95 -8.43
N ARG A 551 8.98 18.61 -7.35
CA ARG A 551 9.50 17.92 -6.15
C ARG A 551 8.43 17.05 -5.51
N PHE A 552 7.20 17.54 -5.42
CA PHE A 552 6.05 16.74 -4.96
C PHE A 552 5.82 15.52 -5.86
N LEU A 553 5.85 15.68 -7.18
CA LEU A 553 5.65 14.57 -8.13
C LEU A 553 6.77 13.53 -8.05
N ILE A 554 8.02 13.97 -7.89
CA ILE A 554 9.16 13.07 -7.66
C ILE A 554 8.95 12.29 -6.36
N GLY A 555 8.60 12.98 -5.25
CA GLY A 555 8.33 12.35 -3.96
C GLY A 555 7.21 11.31 -4.04
N LEU A 556 6.09 11.66 -4.68
CA LEU A 556 4.94 10.77 -4.88
C LEU A 556 5.29 9.57 -5.77
N THR A 557 6.01 9.80 -6.88
CA THR A 557 6.42 8.74 -7.80
C THR A 557 7.37 7.75 -7.11
N LEU A 558 8.35 8.25 -6.37
CA LEU A 558 9.30 7.41 -5.63
C LEU A 558 8.60 6.62 -4.52
N LEU A 559 7.61 7.21 -3.84
CA LEU A 559 6.77 6.48 -2.89
C LEU A 559 6.03 5.34 -3.60
N ILE A 560 5.29 5.63 -4.67
CA ILE A 560 4.51 4.63 -5.42
C ILE A 560 5.41 3.50 -5.90
N LEU A 561 6.54 3.83 -6.55
CA LEU A 561 7.49 2.83 -7.02
C LEU A 561 8.05 1.97 -5.88
N SER A 562 8.37 2.59 -4.74
CA SER A 562 8.86 1.86 -3.55
C SER A 562 7.83 0.89 -2.98
N THR A 563 6.54 1.24 -3.08
CA THR A 563 5.44 0.39 -2.59
C THR A 563 5.08 -0.73 -3.58
N LEU A 564 5.11 -0.45 -4.88
CA LEU A 564 4.74 -1.42 -5.92
C LEU A 564 5.89 -2.41 -6.21
N PHE A 565 7.14 -1.98 -6.08
CA PHE A 565 8.32 -2.78 -6.44
C PHE A 565 9.40 -2.77 -5.34
N PRO A 566 9.10 -3.24 -4.11
CA PRO A 566 10.01 -3.15 -2.96
C PRO A 566 11.29 -4.00 -3.10
N MET A 567 11.29 -5.00 -4.00
CA MET A 567 12.44 -5.87 -4.27
C MET A 567 13.30 -5.42 -5.47
N ASN A 568 12.93 -4.32 -6.15
CA ASN A 568 13.62 -3.88 -7.35
C ASN A 568 14.84 -3.01 -7.02
N GLU A 569 16.04 -3.47 -7.38
CA GLU A 569 17.29 -2.76 -7.11
C GLU A 569 17.36 -1.36 -7.76
N LYS A 570 16.77 -1.17 -8.95
CA LYS A 570 16.74 0.15 -9.61
C LYS A 570 15.89 1.14 -8.84
N VAL A 571 14.77 0.67 -8.30
CA VAL A 571 13.91 1.49 -7.45
C VAL A 571 14.66 1.91 -6.21
N ALA A 572 15.42 1.01 -5.57
CA ALA A 572 16.26 1.31 -4.42
C ALA A 572 17.35 2.37 -4.70
N VAL A 573 17.92 2.38 -5.92
CA VAL A 573 18.91 3.40 -6.34
C VAL A 573 18.26 4.78 -6.51
N LEU A 574 17.10 4.88 -7.16
CA LEU A 574 16.36 6.15 -7.31
C LEU A 574 15.93 6.77 -5.98
N LEU A 575 15.91 5.93 -4.97
CA LEU A 575 15.50 6.17 -3.61
C LEU A 575 16.68 6.57 -2.70
N ASP A 576 17.93 6.46 -3.19
CA ASP A 576 19.12 6.96 -2.50
C ASP A 576 19.24 8.47 -2.76
N LYS A 577 19.17 9.28 -1.71
CA LYS A 577 19.34 10.73 -1.79
C LYS A 577 20.69 11.16 -2.38
N ASN A 578 21.71 10.32 -2.27
CA ASN A 578 23.03 10.57 -2.83
C ASN A 578 23.18 10.13 -4.29
N PHE A 579 22.08 9.66 -4.91
CA PHE A 579 22.08 9.35 -6.34
C PHE A 579 22.33 10.64 -7.14
N PRO A 580 23.42 10.75 -7.93
CA PRO A 580 23.85 12.00 -8.54
C PRO A 580 22.77 12.80 -9.29
N PRO A 581 21.94 12.18 -10.15
CA PRO A 581 20.88 12.91 -10.85
C PRO A 581 19.83 13.49 -9.89
N LEU A 582 19.46 12.74 -8.85
CA LEU A 582 18.44 13.20 -7.90
C LEU A 582 18.98 14.32 -7.00
N ALA A 583 20.24 14.23 -6.57
CA ALA A 583 20.90 15.29 -5.82
C ALA A 583 20.96 16.59 -6.63
N PHE A 584 21.36 16.52 -7.91
CA PHE A 584 21.40 17.68 -8.80
C PHE A 584 20.01 18.31 -8.99
N ILE A 585 18.99 17.49 -9.29
CA ILE A 585 17.61 17.97 -9.49
C ILE A 585 17.10 18.67 -8.22
N ASN A 586 17.36 18.11 -7.03
CA ASN A 586 16.90 18.73 -5.78
C ASN A 586 17.55 20.09 -5.51
N ASP A 587 18.85 20.25 -5.78
CA ASP A 587 19.54 21.53 -5.62
C ASP A 587 19.11 22.54 -6.67
N PHE A 588 18.96 22.12 -7.94
CA PHE A 588 18.46 22.95 -9.03
C PHE A 588 17.05 23.49 -8.74
N LEU A 589 16.12 22.62 -8.36
CA LEU A 589 14.76 23.01 -8.04
C LEU A 589 14.72 23.91 -6.79
N GLY A 590 15.57 23.66 -5.79
CA GLY A 590 15.72 24.55 -4.63
C GLY A 590 16.21 25.95 -5.01
N LEU A 591 17.19 26.04 -5.92
CA LEU A 591 17.72 27.32 -6.42
C LEU A 591 16.65 28.12 -7.18
N CYS A 592 15.86 27.45 -8.04
CA CYS A 592 14.76 28.10 -8.75
C CYS A 592 13.79 28.79 -7.78
N ILE A 593 13.42 28.12 -6.68
CA ILE A 593 12.49 28.69 -5.70
C ILE A 593 13.13 29.90 -4.98
N ILE A 594 14.42 29.85 -4.63
CA ILE A 594 15.13 30.99 -4.05
C ILE A 594 15.11 32.18 -5.01
N LEU A 595 15.47 31.97 -6.29
CA LEU A 595 15.45 33.03 -7.30
C LEU A 595 14.03 33.60 -7.50
N GLY A 596 13.01 32.74 -7.55
CA GLY A 596 11.62 33.14 -7.63
C GLY A 596 11.18 33.99 -6.44
N ALA A 597 11.53 33.58 -5.21
CA ALA A 597 11.24 34.33 -3.99
C ALA A 597 11.98 35.68 -3.95
N MET A 598 13.26 35.71 -4.34
CA MET A 598 14.03 36.96 -4.46
C MET A 598 13.38 37.91 -5.46
N PHE A 599 13.01 37.45 -6.66
CA PHE A 599 12.33 38.28 -7.65
C PHE A 599 10.95 38.75 -7.17
N ALA A 600 10.22 37.91 -6.42
CA ALA A 600 8.95 38.31 -5.81
C ALA A 600 9.13 39.45 -4.79
N ILE A 601 10.17 39.36 -3.95
CA ILE A 601 10.53 40.41 -2.96
C ILE A 601 10.99 41.68 -3.69
N MET A 602 11.93 41.58 -4.62
CA MET A 602 12.44 42.73 -5.39
C MET A 602 11.32 43.46 -6.11
N ARG A 603 10.40 42.73 -6.76
CA ARG A 603 9.23 43.31 -7.44
C ARG A 603 8.30 44.03 -6.46
N ARG A 604 8.19 43.55 -5.22
CA ARG A 604 7.38 44.17 -4.15
C ARG A 604 8.03 45.45 -3.63
N LEU A 605 9.36 45.43 -3.42
CA LEU A 605 10.14 46.60 -2.99
C LEU A 605 10.13 47.73 -4.05
N GLN A 606 10.09 47.38 -5.33
CA GLN A 606 10.04 48.34 -6.44
C GLN A 606 8.66 48.98 -6.68
N GLY A 607 7.64 48.71 -5.85
CA GLY A 607 6.37 49.45 -5.84
C GLY A 607 5.45 49.28 -7.07
N LYS A 608 5.80 48.43 -8.05
CA LYS A 608 5.09 48.31 -9.34
C LYS A 608 3.78 47.50 -9.32
N SER A 609 3.10 47.32 -8.18
CA SER A 609 1.81 46.61 -8.13
C SER A 609 0.72 47.38 -7.38
N GLN A 610 0.13 48.38 -8.06
CA GLN A 610 -0.97 49.21 -7.55
C GLN A 610 -2.35 48.51 -7.45
N LYS A 611 -2.45 47.18 -7.37
CA LYS A 611 -3.76 46.48 -7.41
C LYS A 611 -4.01 45.43 -6.32
N LEU A 612 -3.08 45.20 -5.38
CA LEU A 612 -3.28 44.20 -4.33
C LEU A 612 -3.06 44.85 -2.96
N VAL A 613 -4.09 44.81 -2.12
CA VAL A 613 -3.98 45.13 -0.69
C VAL A 613 -2.99 44.11 -0.09
N THR A 614 -1.75 44.55 0.07
CA THR A 614 -0.69 43.75 0.68
C THR A 614 -1.04 43.57 2.16
N GLY A 615 -1.37 42.34 2.55
CA GLY A 615 -1.64 42.01 3.96
C GLY A 615 -0.39 41.48 4.64
N GLY A 616 -0.32 41.60 5.97
CA GLY A 616 0.78 41.00 6.77
C GLY A 616 0.98 39.50 6.50
N GLN A 617 -0.08 38.79 6.12
CA GLN A 617 -0.06 37.38 5.75
C GLN A 617 0.89 37.07 4.56
N ASP A 618 1.04 37.99 3.60
CA ASP A 618 1.90 37.77 2.43
C ASP A 618 3.39 37.67 2.86
N TYR A 619 3.80 38.49 3.83
CA TYR A 619 5.18 38.49 4.35
C TYR A 619 5.47 37.25 5.18
N VAL A 620 4.50 36.79 5.97
CA VAL A 620 4.61 35.55 6.75
C VAL A 620 4.87 34.36 5.82
N VAL A 621 4.13 34.26 4.71
CA VAL A 621 4.29 33.16 3.74
C VAL A 621 5.65 33.23 3.04
N LEU A 622 6.05 34.40 2.54
CA LEU A 622 7.34 34.59 1.89
C LEU A 622 8.51 34.28 2.85
N GLY A 623 8.38 34.72 4.11
CA GLY A 623 9.33 34.42 5.18
C GLY A 623 9.42 32.92 5.49
N LEU A 624 8.27 32.24 5.62
CA LEU A 624 8.23 30.79 5.86
C LEU A 624 8.85 29.99 4.71
N ILE A 625 8.48 30.27 3.45
CA ILE A 625 9.06 29.58 2.29
C ILE A 625 10.57 29.81 2.22
N GLY A 626 11.02 31.06 2.40
CA GLY A 626 12.44 31.40 2.44
C GLY A 626 13.19 30.66 3.55
N ALA A 627 12.65 30.64 4.77
CA ALA A 627 13.25 29.97 5.92
C ALA A 627 13.35 28.44 5.71
N ILE A 628 12.32 27.80 5.14
CA ILE A 628 12.33 26.36 4.83
C ILE A 628 13.46 26.03 3.85
N LEU A 629 13.64 26.84 2.81
CA LEU A 629 14.69 26.58 1.80
C LEU A 629 16.08 26.79 2.36
N LEU A 630 16.30 27.88 3.09
CA LEU A 630 17.59 28.18 3.72
C LEU A 630 17.97 27.09 4.72
N THR A 631 17.04 26.71 5.60
CA THR A 631 17.26 25.60 6.54
C THR A 631 17.42 24.26 5.82
N GLY A 632 16.76 24.05 4.67
CA GLY A 632 16.90 22.84 3.86
C GLY A 632 18.30 22.65 3.28
N PHE A 633 18.88 23.70 2.67
CA PHE A 633 20.26 23.66 2.18
C PHE A 633 21.27 23.55 3.32
N TRP A 634 20.98 24.19 4.45
CA TRP A 634 21.83 24.10 5.63
C TRP A 634 21.86 22.68 6.22
N VAL A 635 20.69 22.05 6.38
CA VAL A 635 20.57 20.66 6.84
C VAL A 635 21.22 19.70 5.84
N GLU A 636 21.11 19.96 4.54
CA GLU A 636 21.81 19.14 3.54
C GLU A 636 23.33 19.28 3.62
N GLY A 637 23.85 20.49 3.80
CA GLY A 637 25.29 20.70 4.00
C GLY A 637 25.81 20.01 5.26
N MET A 638 25.09 20.10 6.38
CA MET A 638 25.41 19.37 7.61
C MET A 638 25.41 17.86 7.38
N ARG A 639 24.41 17.33 6.66
CA ARG A 639 24.33 15.90 6.31
C ARG A 639 25.53 15.48 5.47
N ILE A 640 25.88 16.21 4.41
CA ILE A 640 27.02 15.88 3.52
C ILE A 640 28.33 15.89 4.31
N LEU A 641 28.56 16.94 5.13
CA LEU A 641 29.74 17.08 5.96
C LEU A 641 29.90 15.88 6.90
N GLN A 642 28.83 15.55 7.63
CA GLN A 642 28.84 14.49 8.63
C GLN A 642 28.92 13.09 8.01
N THR A 643 28.14 12.85 6.95
CA THR A 643 28.12 11.54 6.28
C THR A 643 29.36 11.30 5.44
N GLY A 644 30.21 12.30 5.20
CA GLY A 644 31.50 12.19 4.51
C GLY A 644 31.44 11.40 3.20
N ILE A 645 30.44 11.68 2.37
CA ILE A 645 30.22 10.95 1.12
C ILE A 645 31.36 11.18 0.12
N PRO A 646 31.67 10.20 -0.76
CA PRO A 646 32.69 10.39 -1.79
C PRO A 646 32.41 11.61 -2.67
N LEU A 647 33.48 12.29 -3.11
CA LEU A 647 33.40 13.54 -3.88
C LEU A 647 32.50 13.40 -5.12
N SER A 648 32.54 12.26 -5.82
CA SER A 648 31.71 11.98 -7.00
C SER A 648 30.19 11.98 -6.71
N LYS A 649 29.78 11.67 -5.48
CA LYS A 649 28.38 11.72 -5.04
C LYS A 649 28.00 13.07 -4.43
N ALA A 650 28.97 13.81 -3.91
CA ALA A 650 28.76 15.12 -3.30
C ALA A 650 28.65 16.25 -4.33
N LEU A 651 29.51 16.24 -5.37
CA LEU A 651 29.57 17.29 -6.40
C LEU A 651 28.22 17.63 -7.09
N PRO A 652 27.34 16.65 -7.41
CA PRO A 652 26.04 16.94 -7.99
C PRO A 652 25.13 17.80 -7.10
N SER A 653 25.31 17.77 -5.77
CA SER A 653 24.70 18.72 -4.85
C SER A 653 25.50 20.02 -4.85
N PHE A 654 25.40 20.78 -5.94
CA PHE A 654 26.24 21.95 -6.21
C PHE A 654 25.97 23.14 -5.28
N ILE A 655 24.91 23.12 -4.46
CA ILE A 655 24.68 24.08 -3.36
C ILE A 655 25.01 23.41 -2.02
N GLY A 656 24.49 22.20 -1.79
CA GLY A 656 24.71 21.49 -0.53
C GLY A 656 26.19 21.20 -0.25
N TYR A 657 26.98 20.86 -1.27
CA TYR A 657 28.40 20.58 -1.11
C TYR A 657 29.23 21.82 -0.73
N PRO A 658 29.15 22.98 -1.43
CA PRO A 658 29.79 24.20 -0.95
C PRO A 658 29.37 24.60 0.47
N VAL A 659 28.08 24.47 0.81
CA VAL A 659 27.60 24.71 2.18
C VAL A 659 28.30 23.76 3.16
N SER A 660 28.47 22.48 2.83
CA SER A 660 29.20 21.52 3.67
C SER A 660 30.66 21.93 3.91
N LEU A 661 31.34 22.49 2.91
CA LEU A 661 32.72 22.99 3.04
C LEU A 661 32.78 24.19 3.97
N LEU A 662 31.86 25.14 3.83
CA LEU A 662 31.78 26.32 4.71
C LEU A 662 31.51 25.92 6.16
N LEU A 663 30.61 24.97 6.40
CA LEU A 663 30.34 24.44 7.73
C LEU A 663 31.55 23.70 8.31
N GLY A 664 32.33 23.02 7.47
CA GLY A 664 33.57 22.33 7.87
C GLY A 664 34.67 23.26 8.39
N LEU A 665 34.62 24.56 8.07
CA LEU A 665 35.54 25.57 8.62
C LEU A 665 35.27 25.86 10.10
N ILE A 666 34.08 25.53 10.59
CA ILE A 666 33.66 25.78 11.95
C ILE A 666 33.91 24.49 12.76
N PRO A 667 34.82 24.49 13.75
CA PRO A 667 35.22 23.30 14.50
C PRO A 667 34.19 22.94 15.57
N ILE A 668 32.97 22.61 15.15
CA ILE A 668 31.87 22.16 16.00
C ILE A 668 31.58 20.69 15.71
N ARG A 669 31.07 20.00 16.73
CA ARG A 669 30.59 18.62 16.65
C ARG A 669 29.26 18.53 15.90
N TRP A 670 29.32 18.56 14.57
CA TRP A 670 28.15 18.57 13.70
C TRP A 670 27.23 17.35 13.88
N GLU A 671 27.76 16.21 14.34
CA GLU A 671 26.97 15.01 14.67
C GLU A 671 25.97 15.21 15.83
N MET A 672 26.23 16.21 16.68
CA MET A 672 25.35 16.64 17.78
C MET A 672 24.34 17.69 17.35
N ILE A 673 24.71 18.56 16.39
CA ILE A 673 23.91 19.72 15.96
C ILE A 673 22.91 19.35 14.86
N TYR A 674 23.29 18.47 13.94
CA TYR A 674 22.47 18.07 12.80
C TYR A 674 21.03 17.66 13.18
N PRO A 675 20.77 16.89 14.25
CA PRO A 675 19.40 16.55 14.62
C PRO A 675 18.51 17.74 14.94
N TYR A 676 19.06 18.80 15.55
CA TYR A 676 18.30 20.01 15.85
C TYR A 676 17.99 20.80 14.58
N GLY A 677 18.95 20.91 13.66
CA GLY A 677 18.73 21.52 12.35
C GLY A 677 17.61 20.82 11.58
N TRP A 678 17.57 19.48 11.64
CA TRP A 678 16.48 18.69 11.06
C TRP A 678 15.12 19.05 11.66
N TYR A 679 15.01 19.13 13.00
CA TYR A 679 13.75 19.50 13.65
C TYR A 679 13.31 20.93 13.33
N VAL A 680 14.24 21.89 13.28
CA VAL A 680 13.92 23.28 12.87
C VAL A 680 13.31 23.30 11.47
N HIS A 681 13.92 22.59 10.52
CA HIS A 681 13.40 22.48 9.16
C HIS A 681 12.02 21.79 9.12
N ALA A 682 11.84 20.71 9.88
CA ALA A 682 10.56 19.98 9.96
C ALA A 682 9.45 20.85 10.57
N ILE A 683 9.75 21.61 11.63
CA ILE A 683 8.80 22.53 12.28
C ILE A 683 8.38 23.65 11.33
N LEU A 684 9.31 24.27 10.60
CA LEU A 684 8.98 25.30 9.62
C LEU A 684 8.08 24.75 8.50
N THR A 685 8.37 23.53 8.03
CA THR A 685 7.55 22.83 7.03
C THR A 685 6.15 22.54 7.57
N GLY A 686 6.06 22.01 8.79
CA GLY A 686 4.79 21.75 9.47
C GLY A 686 3.97 23.03 9.68
N ALA A 687 4.61 24.12 10.07
CA ALA A 687 3.98 25.43 10.22
C ALA A 687 3.39 25.95 8.90
N LEU A 688 4.11 25.81 7.78
CA LEU A 688 3.60 26.18 6.46
C LEU A 688 2.35 25.37 6.09
N VAL A 689 2.38 24.05 6.30
CA VAL A 689 1.24 23.17 6.00
C VAL A 689 0.04 23.50 6.89
N ALA A 690 0.24 23.64 8.20
CA ALA A 690 -0.81 24.00 9.14
C ALA A 690 -1.45 25.36 8.83
N TYR A 691 -0.65 26.32 8.34
CA TYR A 691 -1.11 27.67 8.00
C TYR A 691 -1.80 27.76 6.62
N LEU A 692 -1.61 26.78 5.75
CA LEU A 692 -2.13 26.78 4.37
C LEU A 692 -3.64 27.06 4.30
N PRO A 693 -4.55 26.33 4.99
CA PRO A 693 -5.99 26.55 4.86
C PRO A 693 -6.49 27.86 5.45
N PHE A 694 -5.71 28.52 6.32
CA PHE A 694 -6.09 29.77 7.00
C PHE A 694 -5.51 31.02 6.34
N SER A 695 -4.73 30.85 5.27
CA SER A 695 -3.99 31.93 4.63
C SER A 695 -4.43 32.13 3.19
N LYS A 696 -3.99 33.24 2.59
CA LYS A 696 -4.15 33.48 1.16
C LYS A 696 -3.52 32.39 0.28
N MET A 697 -2.65 31.52 0.82
CA MET A 697 -2.05 30.40 0.07
C MET A 697 -3.04 29.28 -0.24
N PHE A 698 -4.24 29.31 0.34
CA PHE A 698 -5.31 28.39 0.00
C PHE A 698 -5.68 28.43 -1.50
N HIS A 699 -5.32 29.52 -2.21
CA HIS A 699 -5.45 29.61 -3.67
C HIS A 699 -4.68 28.51 -4.42
N ILE A 700 -3.64 27.92 -3.84
CA ILE A 700 -2.90 26.79 -4.44
C ILE A 700 -3.83 25.58 -4.63
N LEU A 701 -4.81 25.39 -3.75
CA LEU A 701 -5.78 24.30 -3.84
C LEU A 701 -7.03 24.71 -4.62
N ILE A 702 -7.55 25.91 -4.36
CA ILE A 702 -8.83 26.36 -4.93
C ILE A 702 -8.72 26.85 -6.36
N SER A 703 -7.66 27.59 -6.73
CA SER A 703 -7.57 28.16 -8.08
C SER A 703 -7.55 27.08 -9.18
N PRO A 704 -6.77 25.98 -9.05
CA PRO A 704 -6.87 24.86 -9.99
C PRO A 704 -8.28 24.29 -10.05
N LEU A 705 -8.91 24.04 -8.89
CA LEU A 705 -10.24 23.47 -8.82
C LEU A 705 -11.27 24.35 -9.54
N VAL A 706 -11.27 25.66 -9.29
CA VAL A 706 -12.19 26.62 -9.93
C VAL A 706 -11.99 26.66 -11.44
N VAL A 707 -10.75 26.67 -11.92
CA VAL A 707 -10.45 26.65 -13.36
C VAL A 707 -10.97 25.36 -14.01
N LEU A 708 -10.81 24.21 -13.36
CA LEU A 708 -11.31 22.93 -13.85
C LEU A 708 -12.84 22.86 -13.83
N VAL A 709 -13.49 23.41 -12.80
CA VAL A 709 -14.95 23.47 -12.69
C VAL A 709 -15.53 24.36 -13.79
N LYS A 710 -14.97 25.55 -14.03
CA LYS A 710 -15.39 26.43 -15.13
C LYS A 710 -15.27 25.73 -16.49
N ALA A 711 -14.15 25.04 -16.73
CA ALA A 711 -13.95 24.25 -17.93
C ALA A 711 -14.98 23.12 -18.08
N ALA A 712 -15.37 22.46 -16.98
CA ALA A 712 -16.40 21.43 -16.98
C ALA A 712 -17.81 21.99 -17.26
N MET A 713 -18.09 23.20 -16.77
CA MET A 713 -19.33 23.95 -17.00
C MET A 713 -19.40 24.55 -18.40
N GLY A 714 -18.29 24.61 -19.13
CA GLY A 714 -18.21 25.22 -20.46
C GLY A 714 -18.10 26.75 -20.43
N GLU A 715 -17.82 27.31 -19.26
CA GLU A 715 -17.50 28.73 -19.09
C GLU A 715 -16.04 28.96 -19.50
N LYS A 716 -15.80 29.93 -20.39
CA LYS A 716 -14.46 30.25 -20.93
C LYS A 716 -13.65 31.13 -19.99
#